data_AF-A0A8C5MCG1-F1
#
_entry.id   AF-A0A8C5MCG1-F1
#
_cell.length_a   1.000
_cell.length_b   1.000
_cell.length_c   1.000
_cell.angle_alpha   90.00
_cell.angle_beta   90.00
_cell.angle_gamma   90.00
#
_symmetry.space_group_name_H-M   'P 1'
#
loop_
_entity.id
_entity.type
_entity.pdbx_description
1 polymer ?
#
loop_
_entity_poly.entity_id
_entity_poly.type
_entity_poly.pdbx_seq_one_letter_code
_entity_poly.pdbx_strand_id
1 'polypeptide(L)'
;MLTECNTPLTPADLLIVSINANGLNSPEKRSHAMRDFRSQRALVVYIQETHFQEGRAPSLTNSHYPVGFFSHNTEARSKGTAILFHKRIPFQLLDSVTDAGGRFIFVKGRIMNQTYTFANCYAPNKAQHKFLSTTLRALRDFAEGLVVLGGDFNLPLEPYWDTSAGRSSIPLHILRSCRSSLHNDRFADCWRTLHPTGKDFSFYAHSSQSYSRIDYLFVPQYYLSALRSATIGTATWSDHAPVTITLRSPMFKPTAPNWRLNDSLLSDPLVAEEGRQVLTDYFERNAVGDVSSPMVWEAHKCVIRGYFIRKGAERAKRCSADIRDLQQQISQVSSDHKRDGDPNTMALLTELRRSLAELLNTRYHRTYLRSKAFFHSHGDKSGRLLARMLAKKRSAAYIAKLRDKQGALQRLPVKLLQIVRDYYAALYDLQGTINPQDRARKRSDILSYLTKYSTKKVSRQTSDLLDRPLTIEELALALQTSKTGKSPGPDGLPIRYYKSYAAILFPHLLTALNDLTEGLQLPTQTLSANITILPKEGKDPELCTSYRPISLLNCDLKLFSKILADRLKPFLPALVHADQVGFVPGREARDNTMRTLQLMHHARRSSQALALLSTDAEKAFDRVDWDFISLSLTHIGLGPHLCTWIGALYGNTTARVCVNGVFTTPFAIRNGTRQGCPLSPLLFVVTLEPFLEAIRSNPDISG
;
A
#
# COMPACT_ATOMS: atom_id res chain seq x y z
N MET A 1 4.41 28.96 12.32
CA MET A 1 4.99 29.38 13.62
C MET A 1 3.83 29.41 14.61
N LEU A 2 3.77 28.68 15.71
CA LEU A 2 4.70 28.46 16.85
C LEU A 2 4.81 26.93 17.15
N THR A 3 5.96 26.25 17.18
CA THR A 3 7.05 26.18 18.19
C THR A 3 6.64 25.69 19.59
N GLU A 4 6.68 24.36 19.78
CA GLU A 4 7.45 23.69 20.84
C GLU A 4 7.79 22.25 20.42
N CYS A 5 8.99 21.83 20.82
CA CYS A 5 9.83 20.74 20.30
C CYS A 5 9.14 19.45 19.84
N ASN A 6 8.90 19.34 18.53
CA ASN A 6 8.98 18.07 17.81
C ASN A 6 9.72 18.35 16.50
N THR A 7 11.01 18.02 16.45
CA THR A 7 11.73 17.94 15.17
C THR A 7 10.86 17.18 14.17
N PRO A 8 10.58 17.71 12.98
CA PRO A 8 9.74 17.02 12.01
C PRO A 8 10.43 15.69 11.69
N LEU A 9 9.82 14.58 12.14
CA LEU A 9 10.25 13.23 11.77
C LEU A 9 10.46 13.22 10.26
N THR A 10 11.72 13.13 9.85
CA THR A 10 12.01 13.00 8.44
C THR A 10 11.54 11.62 8.00
N PRO A 11 11.19 11.43 6.72
CA PRO A 11 10.77 10.13 6.22
C PRO A 11 11.79 9.01 6.46
N ALA A 12 12.99 9.29 6.99
CA ALA A 12 14.10 8.38 7.22
C ALA A 12 14.25 7.83 8.65
N ASP A 13 13.38 8.15 9.59
CA ASP A 13 13.65 7.82 11.00
C ASP A 13 12.96 6.53 11.49
N LEU A 14 13.69 5.71 12.26
CA LEU A 14 13.20 4.52 12.97
C LEU A 14 12.69 4.92 14.36
N LEU A 15 11.38 4.96 14.52
CA LEU A 15 10.72 5.30 15.79
C LEU A 15 10.40 4.03 16.59
N ILE A 16 10.97 3.92 17.78
CA ILE A 16 10.86 2.77 18.67
C ILE A 16 10.16 3.21 19.96
N VAL A 17 9.13 2.47 20.37
CA VAL A 17 8.35 2.72 21.60
C VAL A 17 8.47 1.52 22.51
N SER A 18 8.72 1.74 23.81
CA SER A 18 8.64 0.72 24.86
C SER A 18 7.54 1.08 25.85
N ILE A 19 6.71 0.11 26.23
CA ILE A 19 5.67 0.28 27.24
C ILE A 19 5.41 -1.00 28.02
N ASN A 20 5.38 -0.91 29.35
CA ASN A 20 4.76 -1.94 30.18
C ASN A 20 3.24 -1.81 30.09
N ALA A 21 2.57 -2.88 29.66
CA ALA A 21 1.14 -2.87 29.41
C ALA A 21 0.30 -3.23 30.64
N ASN A 22 0.88 -3.80 31.70
CA ASN A 22 0.16 -4.37 32.85
C ASN A 22 -1.07 -5.19 32.41
N GLY A 23 -0.81 -6.20 31.58
CA GLY A 23 -1.80 -7.12 31.02
C GLY A 23 -2.55 -6.62 29.80
N LEU A 24 -2.63 -7.48 28.78
CA LEU A 24 -3.33 -7.23 27.52
C LEU A 24 -4.45 -8.24 27.23
N ASN A 25 -5.01 -8.89 28.26
CA ASN A 25 -6.04 -9.92 28.08
C ASN A 25 -7.41 -9.34 27.64
N SER A 26 -7.71 -8.08 27.96
CA SER A 26 -8.91 -7.38 27.48
C SER A 26 -8.79 -6.99 25.98
N PRO A 27 -9.78 -7.34 25.13
CA PRO A 27 -9.87 -6.86 23.75
C PRO A 27 -9.88 -5.33 23.61
N GLU A 28 -10.51 -4.64 24.56
CA GLU A 28 -10.63 -3.18 24.61
C GLU A 28 -9.25 -2.55 24.83
N LYS A 29 -8.52 -3.03 25.86
CA LYS A 29 -7.16 -2.55 26.18
C LYS A 29 -6.18 -2.81 25.04
N ARG A 30 -6.23 -3.98 24.39
CA ARG A 30 -5.45 -4.24 23.17
C ARG A 30 -5.77 -3.26 22.05
N SER A 31 -7.04 -2.90 21.88
CA SER A 31 -7.46 -1.97 20.83
C SER A 31 -6.96 -0.55 21.10
N HIS A 32 -6.89 -0.14 22.37
CA HIS A 32 -6.29 1.13 22.79
C HIS A 32 -4.78 1.15 22.56
N ALA A 33 -4.06 0.11 23.01
CA ALA A 33 -2.62 -0.03 22.79
C ALA A 33 -2.25 0.07 21.30
N MET A 34 -2.91 -0.72 20.45
CA MET A 34 -2.65 -0.70 19.01
C MET A 34 -2.99 0.64 18.34
N ARG A 35 -3.90 1.42 18.91
CA ARG A 35 -4.21 2.76 18.42
C ARG A 35 -3.16 3.76 18.84
N ASP A 36 -2.73 3.71 20.09
CA ASP A 36 -1.70 4.58 20.63
C ASP A 36 -0.39 4.43 19.86
N PHE A 37 0.04 3.19 19.59
CA PHE A 37 1.21 2.93 18.74
C PHE A 37 1.08 3.53 17.32
N ARG A 38 -0.15 3.64 16.80
CA ARG A 38 -0.41 4.25 15.49
C ARG A 38 -0.40 5.77 15.54
N SER A 39 -0.95 6.39 16.58
CA SER A 39 -0.89 7.85 16.76
C SER A 39 0.54 8.33 16.93
N GLN A 40 1.34 7.58 17.69
CA GLN A 40 2.77 7.83 17.87
C GLN A 40 3.61 7.51 16.62
N ARG A 41 2.98 6.92 15.58
CA ARG A 41 3.64 6.47 14.35
C ARG A 41 4.80 5.49 14.61
N ALA A 42 4.70 4.68 15.66
CA ALA A 42 5.71 3.68 16.00
C ALA A 42 5.99 2.73 14.84
N LEU A 43 7.28 2.41 14.67
CA LEU A 43 7.76 1.45 13.68
C LEU A 43 8.15 0.15 14.35
N VAL A 44 8.74 0.20 15.54
CA VAL A 44 9.00 -0.95 16.39
C VAL A 44 8.39 -0.69 17.76
N VAL A 45 7.74 -1.69 18.35
CA VAL A 45 7.09 -1.57 19.67
C VAL A 45 7.57 -2.69 20.57
N TYR A 46 8.08 -2.34 21.76
CA TYR A 46 8.38 -3.24 22.86
C TYR A 46 7.23 -3.20 23.85
N ILE A 47 6.72 -4.36 24.23
CA ILE A 47 5.63 -4.50 25.17
C ILE A 47 6.09 -5.42 26.30
N GLN A 48 5.94 -4.98 27.55
CA GLN A 48 6.17 -5.80 28.74
C GLN A 48 4.83 -6.12 29.42
N GLU A 49 4.82 -7.16 30.27
CA GLU A 49 3.64 -7.67 30.97
C GLU A 49 2.42 -7.92 30.07
N THR A 50 2.60 -8.70 29.00
CA THR A 50 1.47 -9.03 28.10
C THR A 50 0.39 -9.89 28.77
N HIS A 51 0.77 -10.73 29.74
CA HIS A 51 -0.10 -11.67 30.47
C HIS A 51 -0.76 -12.75 29.58
N PHE A 52 -0.14 -13.08 28.45
CA PHE A 52 -0.64 -14.13 27.55
C PHE A 52 -0.20 -15.52 28.01
N GLN A 53 -1.15 -16.46 27.96
CA GLN A 53 -0.87 -17.87 28.20
C GLN A 53 -0.37 -18.54 26.91
N GLU A 54 0.57 -19.46 27.06
CA GLU A 54 1.02 -20.33 25.98
C GLU A 54 -0.18 -21.12 25.39
N GLY A 55 -0.27 -21.21 24.06
CA GLY A 55 -1.38 -21.86 23.36
C GLY A 55 -2.73 -21.10 23.33
N ARG A 56 -2.90 -20.04 24.14
CA ARG A 56 -4.13 -19.20 24.17
C ARG A 56 -3.86 -17.71 23.92
N ALA A 57 -2.66 -17.35 23.47
CA ALA A 57 -2.28 -15.96 23.21
C ALA A 57 -3.21 -15.30 22.16
N PRO A 58 -3.91 -14.20 22.51
CA PRO A 58 -4.70 -13.45 21.55
C PRO A 58 -3.80 -12.78 20.50
N SER A 59 -4.28 -12.71 19.26
CA SER A 59 -3.55 -12.06 18.16
C SER A 59 -3.36 -10.57 18.45
N LEU A 60 -2.13 -10.17 18.80
CA LEU A 60 -1.75 -8.75 18.85
C LEU A 60 -1.33 -8.20 17.48
N THR A 61 -0.96 -9.08 16.55
CA THR A 61 -0.64 -8.71 15.18
C THR A 61 -1.90 -8.27 14.44
N ASN A 62 -1.75 -7.26 13.57
CA ASN A 62 -2.84 -6.69 12.78
C ASN A 62 -2.33 -6.11 11.45
N SER A 63 -3.22 -5.46 10.69
CA SER A 63 -2.88 -4.89 9.37
C SER A 63 -1.86 -3.74 9.39
N HIS A 64 -1.51 -3.23 10.58
CA HIS A 64 -0.49 -2.21 10.79
C HIS A 64 0.80 -2.83 11.34
N TYR A 65 0.70 -3.81 12.22
CA TYR A 65 1.81 -4.56 12.80
C TYR A 65 1.67 -6.04 12.43
N PRO A 66 2.03 -6.42 11.19
CA PRO A 66 1.82 -7.79 10.70
C PRO A 66 2.81 -8.79 11.31
N VAL A 67 3.96 -8.31 11.79
CA VAL A 67 5.03 -9.14 12.36
C VAL A 67 5.11 -8.85 13.85
N GLY A 68 5.05 -9.91 14.66
CA GLY A 68 5.15 -9.83 16.11
C GLY A 68 5.80 -11.08 16.68
N PHE A 69 6.64 -10.89 17.68
CA PHE A 69 7.34 -11.95 18.42
C PHE A 69 6.97 -11.86 19.88
N PHE A 70 6.82 -13.00 20.54
CA PHE A 70 6.28 -13.08 21.88
C PHE A 70 7.06 -14.09 22.71
N SER A 71 7.34 -13.72 23.95
CA SER A 71 7.90 -14.58 24.99
C SER A 71 6.86 -14.70 26.09
N HIS A 72 6.53 -15.93 26.45
CA HIS A 72 5.45 -16.26 27.37
C HIS A 72 6.02 -17.08 28.53
N ASN A 73 5.38 -16.99 29.69
CA ASN A 73 5.66 -17.90 30.79
C ASN A 73 4.71 -19.10 30.69
N THR A 74 5.26 -20.31 30.74
CA THR A 74 4.54 -21.59 30.65
C THR A 74 3.70 -21.86 31.91
N GLU A 75 4.07 -21.31 33.07
CA GLU A 75 3.50 -21.68 34.38
C GLU A 75 2.66 -20.58 35.06
N ALA A 76 2.86 -19.29 34.75
CA ALA A 76 2.16 -18.19 35.43
C ALA A 76 1.56 -17.13 34.48
N ARG A 77 0.33 -16.68 34.81
CA ARG A 77 -0.45 -15.69 34.04
C ARG A 77 0.07 -14.24 34.08
N SER A 78 1.14 -13.95 34.82
CA SER A 78 1.57 -12.58 35.16
C SER A 78 2.83 -12.08 34.44
N LYS A 79 3.30 -12.76 33.39
CA LYS A 79 4.54 -12.37 32.69
C LYS A 79 4.39 -12.48 31.17
N GLY A 80 5.28 -11.81 30.45
CA GLY A 80 5.43 -11.96 29.00
C GLY A 80 5.87 -10.68 28.31
N THR A 81 6.77 -10.80 27.34
CA THR A 81 7.29 -9.68 26.54
C THR A 81 6.99 -9.87 25.07
N ALA A 82 6.74 -8.79 24.33
CA ALA A 82 6.51 -8.85 22.89
C ALA A 82 7.24 -7.74 22.12
N ILE A 83 7.61 -8.03 20.87
CA ILE A 83 8.16 -7.06 19.92
C ILE A 83 7.30 -7.05 18.67
N LEU A 84 6.81 -5.88 18.26
CA LEU A 84 5.99 -5.71 17.06
C LEU A 84 6.68 -4.82 16.03
N PHE A 85 6.54 -5.16 14.75
CA PHE A 85 7.09 -4.39 13.63
C PHE A 85 5.97 -3.86 12.74
N HIS A 86 6.00 -2.56 12.44
CA HIS A 86 5.01 -1.90 11.59
C HIS A 86 5.25 -2.27 10.12
N LYS A 87 4.19 -2.44 9.34
CA LYS A 87 4.23 -2.73 7.87
C LYS A 87 5.00 -1.73 7.00
N ARG A 88 5.44 -0.61 7.57
CA ARG A 88 6.18 0.45 6.87
C ARG A 88 7.67 0.11 6.80
N ILE A 89 8.13 -0.75 7.71
CA ILE A 89 9.49 -1.26 7.71
C ILE A 89 9.50 -2.69 7.18
N PRO A 90 10.35 -3.00 6.18
CA PRO A 90 10.50 -4.35 5.66
C PRO A 90 11.39 -5.15 6.61
N PHE A 91 10.84 -5.59 7.74
CA PHE A 91 11.58 -6.41 8.73
C PHE A 91 11.64 -7.87 8.27
N GLN A 92 12.85 -8.38 8.11
CA GLN A 92 13.12 -9.79 7.85
C GLN A 92 13.73 -10.42 9.10
N LEU A 93 13.07 -11.42 9.67
CA LEU A 93 13.63 -12.21 10.77
C LEU A 93 14.88 -12.97 10.30
N LEU A 94 15.94 -12.92 11.11
CA LEU A 94 17.09 -13.81 10.99
C LEU A 94 17.04 -14.88 12.07
N ASP A 95 16.83 -14.46 13.32
CA ASP A 95 16.79 -15.36 14.48
C ASP A 95 16.02 -14.70 15.64
N SER A 96 15.53 -15.49 16.58
CA SER A 96 14.91 -14.99 17.80
C SER A 96 15.12 -15.93 18.98
N VAL A 97 15.40 -15.37 20.15
CA VAL A 97 15.56 -16.11 21.39
C VAL A 97 14.60 -15.56 22.45
N THR A 98 13.97 -16.47 23.19
CA THR A 98 13.05 -16.16 24.28
C THR A 98 13.50 -16.88 25.55
N ASP A 99 13.24 -16.30 26.70
CA ASP A 99 13.40 -17.00 27.98
C ASP A 99 12.11 -17.76 28.38
N ALA A 100 12.27 -18.88 29.07
CA ALA A 100 11.16 -19.73 29.54
C ALA A 100 10.23 -19.02 30.55
N GLY A 101 10.74 -18.00 31.25
CA GLY A 101 10.00 -17.21 32.23
C GLY A 101 9.22 -16.02 31.66
N GLY A 102 9.24 -15.77 30.35
CA GLY A 102 8.54 -14.64 29.71
C GLY A 102 9.10 -13.25 30.05
N ARG A 103 10.36 -13.17 30.49
CA ARG A 103 11.10 -12.00 30.98
C ARG A 103 11.94 -11.32 29.92
N PHE A 104 12.37 -12.01 28.87
CA PHE A 104 12.99 -11.34 27.73
C PHE A 104 12.67 -12.02 26.40
N ILE A 105 12.81 -11.21 25.36
CA ILE A 105 12.82 -11.64 23.96
C ILE A 105 13.85 -10.85 23.19
N PHE A 106 14.70 -11.56 22.46
CA PHE A 106 15.64 -10.99 21.51
C PHE A 106 15.20 -11.37 20.11
N VAL A 107 15.14 -10.39 19.22
CA VAL A 107 14.79 -10.60 17.82
C VAL A 107 15.89 -9.98 16.96
N LYS A 108 16.63 -10.84 16.27
CA LYS A 108 17.61 -10.46 15.27
C LYS A 108 16.97 -10.45 13.91
N GLY A 109 17.12 -9.36 13.17
CA GLY A 109 16.57 -9.26 11.84
C GLY A 109 17.21 -8.18 11.00
N ARG A 110 16.91 -8.21 9.70
CA ARG A 110 17.34 -7.17 8.76
C ARG A 110 16.20 -6.21 8.51
N ILE A 111 16.50 -4.92 8.60
CA ILE A 111 15.66 -3.86 8.05
C ILE A 111 16.44 -3.29 6.88
N MET A 112 16.00 -3.57 5.66
CA MET A 112 16.74 -3.26 4.43
C MET A 112 18.13 -3.94 4.41
N ASN A 113 19.24 -3.18 4.40
CA ASN A 113 20.60 -3.73 4.34
C ASN A 113 21.28 -3.81 5.73
N GLN A 114 20.64 -3.32 6.78
CA GLN A 114 21.25 -3.24 8.10
C GLN A 114 20.66 -4.34 9.00
N THR A 115 21.54 -5.09 9.66
CA THR A 115 21.15 -6.04 10.71
C THR A 115 20.90 -5.25 12.01
N TYR A 116 19.78 -5.55 12.64
CA TYR A 116 19.38 -5.05 13.95
C TYR A 116 19.13 -6.22 14.89
N THR A 117 19.46 -6.02 16.16
CA THR A 117 19.05 -6.88 17.26
C THR A 117 18.17 -6.06 18.21
N PHE A 118 16.89 -6.41 18.28
CA PHE A 118 15.93 -5.78 19.17
C PHE A 118 15.79 -6.64 20.42
N ALA A 119 16.17 -6.10 21.58
CA ALA A 119 16.13 -6.80 22.86
C ALA A 119 15.13 -6.14 23.80
N ASN A 120 14.02 -6.83 24.06
CA ASN A 120 12.97 -6.39 24.98
C ASN A 120 13.05 -7.20 26.29
N CYS A 121 13.16 -6.50 27.42
CA CYS A 121 13.33 -7.08 28.75
C CYS A 121 12.23 -6.63 29.73
N TYR A 122 11.91 -7.51 30.66
CA TYR A 122 11.03 -7.28 31.80
C TYR A 122 11.70 -7.87 33.05
N ALA A 123 12.42 -7.05 33.80
CA ALA A 123 13.22 -7.51 34.93
C ALA A 123 12.35 -7.89 36.14
N PRO A 124 12.79 -8.84 36.99
CA PRO A 124 12.09 -9.19 38.23
C PRO A 124 12.26 -8.14 39.33
N ASN A 125 11.31 -8.07 40.27
CA ASN A 125 11.38 -7.17 41.44
C ASN A 125 12.46 -7.55 42.47
N LYS A 126 13.06 -8.74 42.35
CA LYS A 126 14.14 -9.25 43.19
C LYS A 126 15.29 -9.74 42.31
N ALA A 127 16.53 -9.58 42.79
CA ALA A 127 17.75 -10.04 42.11
C ALA A 127 17.97 -9.44 40.70
N GLN A 128 17.62 -8.17 40.52
CA GLN A 128 17.74 -7.42 39.26
C GLN A 128 19.14 -7.48 38.66
N HIS A 129 20.20 -7.37 39.47
CA HIS A 129 21.60 -7.44 39.00
C HIS A 129 21.95 -8.80 38.39
N LYS A 130 21.45 -9.90 38.95
CA LYS A 130 21.66 -11.25 38.42
C LYS A 130 20.90 -11.43 37.11
N PHE A 131 19.67 -10.92 37.03
CA PHE A 131 18.90 -10.91 35.79
C PHE A 131 19.64 -10.13 34.70
N LEU A 132 20.00 -8.87 34.96
CA LEU A 132 20.63 -8.00 33.98
C LEU A 132 21.96 -8.57 33.47
N SER A 133 22.82 -9.04 34.37
CA SER A 133 24.11 -9.66 33.97
C SER A 133 23.92 -10.94 33.13
N THR A 134 22.91 -11.76 33.45
CA THR A 134 22.60 -12.97 32.67
C THR A 134 22.03 -12.62 31.29
N THR A 135 21.09 -11.66 31.25
CA THR A 135 20.46 -11.16 30.03
C THR A 135 21.47 -10.50 29.10
N LEU A 136 22.40 -9.69 29.64
CA LEU A 136 23.47 -9.06 28.86
C LEU A 136 24.47 -10.09 28.31
N ARG A 137 24.80 -11.13 29.09
CA ARG A 137 25.62 -12.25 28.59
C ARG A 137 24.95 -12.96 27.42
N ALA A 138 23.67 -13.35 27.58
CA ALA A 138 22.90 -13.98 26.51
C ALA A 138 22.75 -13.05 25.29
N LEU A 139 22.58 -11.75 25.51
CA LEU A 139 22.52 -10.76 24.44
C LEU A 139 23.85 -10.64 23.70
N ARG A 140 24.99 -10.74 24.39
CA ARG A 140 26.31 -10.71 23.75
C ARG A 140 26.53 -11.89 22.81
N ASP A 141 26.10 -13.08 23.22
CA ASP A 141 26.21 -14.29 22.40
C ASP A 141 25.23 -14.29 21.22
N PHE A 142 24.06 -13.66 21.41
CA PHE A 142 23.02 -13.60 20.39
C PHE A 142 23.17 -12.42 19.41
N ALA A 143 23.64 -11.26 19.86
CA ALA A 143 23.51 -10.02 19.13
C ALA A 143 24.34 -9.97 17.83
N GLU A 144 23.76 -9.36 16.80
CA GLU A 144 24.44 -9.01 15.56
C GLU A 144 23.94 -7.65 15.06
N GLY A 145 24.84 -6.85 14.49
CA GLY A 145 24.51 -5.54 13.96
C GLY A 145 24.20 -4.50 15.04
N LEU A 146 23.23 -3.62 14.78
CA LEU A 146 22.84 -2.59 15.75
C LEU A 146 21.92 -3.16 16.83
N VAL A 147 22.33 -3.05 18.09
CA VAL A 147 21.51 -3.50 19.22
C VAL A 147 20.66 -2.35 19.77
N VAL A 148 19.37 -2.59 19.98
CA VAL A 148 18.50 -1.69 20.75
C VAL A 148 17.94 -2.48 21.92
N LEU A 149 18.46 -2.23 23.12
CA LEU A 149 18.04 -2.88 24.35
C LEU A 149 17.00 -2.00 25.05
N GLY A 150 15.91 -2.56 25.57
CA GLY A 150 14.99 -1.77 26.38
C GLY A 150 13.88 -2.58 27.02
N GLY A 151 13.00 -1.87 27.70
CA GLY A 151 11.89 -2.44 28.44
C GLY A 151 11.81 -1.93 29.87
N ASP A 152 11.15 -2.70 30.73
CA ASP A 152 10.96 -2.38 32.14
C ASP A 152 11.99 -3.14 32.98
N PHE A 153 12.86 -2.40 33.65
CA PHE A 153 13.94 -2.94 34.45
C PHE A 153 13.61 -3.02 35.94
N ASN A 154 12.42 -2.57 36.37
CA ASN A 154 11.97 -2.59 37.77
C ASN A 154 13.04 -2.07 38.76
N LEU A 155 13.84 -1.09 38.33
CA LEU A 155 14.86 -0.46 39.14
C LEU A 155 15.16 0.97 38.63
N PRO A 156 15.30 1.95 39.53
CA PRO A 156 15.81 3.28 39.18
C PRO A 156 17.35 3.25 39.18
N LEU A 157 17.98 3.38 38.01
CA LEU A 157 19.45 3.34 37.86
C LEU A 157 20.16 4.41 38.70
N GLU A 158 19.60 5.63 38.74
CA GLU A 158 20.11 6.75 39.53
C GLU A 158 19.01 7.30 40.46
N PRO A 159 18.87 6.82 41.71
CA PRO A 159 17.74 7.14 42.58
C PRO A 159 17.45 8.63 42.74
N TYR A 160 18.48 9.47 42.81
CA TYR A 160 18.33 10.91 42.95
C TYR A 160 17.59 11.55 41.76
N TRP A 161 17.83 11.06 40.55
CA TRP A 161 17.27 11.60 39.31
C TRP A 161 16.07 10.79 38.78
N ASP A 162 16.03 9.50 39.09
CA ASP A 162 15.06 8.55 38.56
C ASP A 162 13.90 8.29 39.54
N THR A 163 13.84 8.98 40.69
CA THR A 163 12.69 8.91 41.62
C THR A 163 12.27 10.29 42.09
N SER A 164 10.97 10.50 42.34
CA SER A 164 10.48 11.76 42.91
C SER A 164 10.98 11.98 44.34
N ALA A 165 11.11 10.92 45.12
CA ALA A 165 11.61 10.96 46.51
C ALA A 165 13.15 11.10 46.63
N GLY A 166 13.88 10.99 45.52
CA GLY A 166 15.35 11.01 45.47
C GLY A 166 16.03 9.81 46.16
N ARG A 167 15.28 8.76 46.49
CA ARG A 167 15.74 7.57 47.21
C ARG A 167 15.11 6.31 46.61
N SER A 168 15.79 5.17 46.72
CA SER A 168 15.29 3.87 46.26
C SER A 168 15.31 2.88 47.42
N SER A 169 14.32 1.98 47.44
CA SER A 169 14.32 0.80 48.31
C SER A 169 15.36 -0.24 47.88
N ILE A 170 15.92 -0.13 46.67
CA ILE A 170 16.95 -1.02 46.15
C ILE A 170 18.32 -0.58 46.68
N PRO A 171 19.12 -1.49 47.28
CA PRO A 171 20.46 -1.18 47.75
C PRO A 171 21.38 -0.57 46.68
N LEU A 172 22.11 0.49 47.03
CA LEU A 172 22.98 1.22 46.09
C LEU A 172 24.04 0.36 45.40
N HIS A 173 24.55 -0.69 46.06
CA HIS A 173 25.54 -1.59 45.47
C HIS A 173 24.96 -2.42 44.30
N ILE A 174 23.67 -2.78 44.36
CA ILE A 174 22.96 -3.46 43.26
C ILE A 174 22.82 -2.51 42.07
N LEU A 175 22.43 -1.25 42.32
CA LEU A 175 22.30 -0.24 41.28
C LEU A 175 23.66 0.11 40.63
N ARG A 176 24.74 0.16 41.42
CA ARG A 176 26.12 0.29 40.90
C ARG A 176 26.48 -0.89 40.02
N SER A 177 26.23 -2.13 40.46
CA SER A 177 26.50 -3.34 39.68
C SER A 177 25.76 -3.36 38.33
N CYS A 178 24.48 -2.97 38.32
CA CYS A 178 23.70 -2.84 37.09
C CYS A 178 24.28 -1.79 36.13
N ARG A 179 24.61 -0.59 36.64
CA ARG A 179 25.24 0.48 35.85
C ARG A 179 26.58 0.06 35.28
N SER A 180 27.43 -0.56 36.09
CA SER A 180 28.72 -1.10 35.64
C SER A 180 28.55 -2.14 34.53
N SER A 181 27.53 -3.02 34.64
CA SER A 181 27.25 -4.03 33.60
C SER A 181 26.86 -3.38 32.25
N LEU A 182 25.95 -2.41 32.28
CA LEU A 182 25.54 -1.66 31.08
C LEU A 182 26.71 -0.86 30.48
N HIS A 183 27.52 -0.23 31.34
CA HIS A 183 28.69 0.53 30.93
C HIS A 183 29.77 -0.35 30.29
N ASN A 184 30.03 -1.53 30.85
CA ASN A 184 31.00 -2.50 30.31
C ASN A 184 30.61 -2.98 28.91
N ASP A 185 29.32 -3.14 28.65
CA ASP A 185 28.78 -3.46 27.31
C ASP A 185 28.58 -2.22 26.43
N ARG A 186 29.02 -1.04 26.89
CA ARG A 186 28.95 0.25 26.19
C ARG A 186 27.52 0.64 25.78
N PHE A 187 26.52 0.27 26.58
CA PHE A 187 25.16 0.77 26.41
C PHE A 187 25.00 2.14 27.05
N ALA A 188 24.35 3.06 26.33
CA ALA A 188 23.99 4.38 26.80
C ALA A 188 22.47 4.52 26.90
N ASP A 189 21.99 5.12 27.99
CA ASP A 189 20.59 5.45 28.22
C ASP A 189 20.17 6.62 27.33
N CYS A 190 19.33 6.36 26.32
CA CYS A 190 18.95 7.36 25.33
C CYS A 190 18.31 8.61 25.95
N TRP A 191 17.47 8.44 26.97
CA TRP A 191 16.76 9.56 27.58
C TRP A 191 17.71 10.40 28.43
N ARG A 192 18.51 9.76 29.30
CA ARG A 192 19.48 10.48 30.15
C ARG A 192 20.57 11.18 29.32
N THR A 193 20.97 10.61 28.18
CA THR A 193 21.93 11.26 27.27
C THR A 193 21.39 12.58 26.71
N LEU A 194 20.10 12.66 26.35
CA LEU A 194 19.49 13.89 25.83
C LEU A 194 18.98 14.83 26.93
N HIS A 195 18.71 14.30 28.13
CA HIS A 195 18.21 15.05 29.29
C HIS A 195 19.09 14.84 30.53
N PRO A 196 20.35 15.34 30.56
CA PRO A 196 21.30 15.01 31.62
C PRO A 196 20.80 15.37 33.03
N THR A 197 20.20 16.55 33.16
CA THR A 197 19.69 17.11 34.43
C THR A 197 18.17 17.01 34.57
N GLY A 198 17.46 16.48 33.55
CA GLY A 198 16.02 16.36 33.57
C GLY A 198 15.52 15.32 34.58
N LYS A 199 14.31 15.55 35.12
CA LYS A 199 13.55 14.56 35.88
C LYS A 199 12.20 14.33 35.20
N ASP A 200 11.97 13.11 34.76
CA ASP A 200 10.67 12.63 34.32
C ASP A 200 10.57 11.12 34.59
N PHE A 201 9.35 10.60 34.67
CA PHE A 201 9.06 9.31 35.29
C PHE A 201 8.17 8.46 34.42
N SER A 202 8.46 7.16 34.38
CA SER A 202 7.71 6.19 33.58
C SER A 202 6.61 5.49 34.37
N PHE A 203 6.68 5.46 35.71
CA PHE A 203 5.76 4.72 36.57
C PHE A 203 5.35 5.51 37.81
N TYR A 204 4.09 5.36 38.22
CA TYR A 204 3.55 5.87 39.49
C TYR A 204 3.15 4.71 40.42
N ALA A 205 3.79 4.64 41.58
CA ALA A 205 3.51 3.65 42.60
C ALA A 205 2.43 4.16 43.57
N HIS A 206 1.21 3.63 43.46
CA HIS A 206 0.10 3.99 44.36
C HIS A 206 0.39 3.72 45.84
N SER A 207 1.11 2.64 46.15
CA SER A 207 1.41 2.22 47.52
C SER A 207 2.37 3.19 48.24
N SER A 208 3.30 3.79 47.51
CA SER A 208 4.29 4.72 48.05
C SER A 208 4.06 6.18 47.62
N GLN A 209 2.96 6.44 46.92
CA GLN A 209 2.60 7.74 46.32
C GLN A 209 3.80 8.44 45.67
N SER A 210 4.59 7.67 44.92
CA SER A 210 5.87 8.14 44.38
C SER A 210 6.05 7.77 42.92
N TYR A 211 6.81 8.60 42.21
CA TYR A 211 7.12 8.38 40.81
C TYR A 211 8.52 7.82 40.66
N SER A 212 8.68 6.92 39.69
CA SER A 212 9.98 6.35 39.34
C SER A 212 10.14 6.20 37.82
N ARG A 213 11.38 6.33 37.36
CA ARG A 213 11.81 6.00 36.00
C ARG A 213 12.44 4.61 36.05
N ILE A 214 11.71 3.63 35.53
CA ILE A 214 12.11 2.21 35.55
C ILE A 214 12.06 1.58 34.15
N ASP A 215 11.48 2.28 33.18
CA ASP A 215 11.46 1.91 31.78
C ASP A 215 12.59 2.63 31.02
N TYR A 216 13.37 1.88 30.25
CA TYR A 216 14.56 2.38 29.57
C TYR A 216 14.68 1.88 28.13
N LEU A 217 15.31 2.70 27.28
CA LEU A 217 15.79 2.33 25.95
C LEU A 217 17.26 2.71 25.84
N PHE A 218 18.11 1.71 25.58
CA PHE A 218 19.55 1.81 25.44
C PHE A 218 20.00 1.51 24.01
N VAL A 219 21.02 2.23 23.57
CA VAL A 219 21.76 1.96 22.33
C VAL A 219 23.25 1.92 22.63
N PRO A 220 24.07 1.25 21.80
CA PRO A 220 25.51 1.32 21.91
C PRO A 220 26.01 2.77 21.81
N GLN A 221 27.01 3.13 22.62
CA GLN A 221 27.58 4.49 22.66
C GLN A 221 28.01 5.00 21.28
N TYR A 222 28.57 4.14 20.42
CA TYR A 222 28.98 4.50 19.07
C TYR A 222 27.81 4.91 18.14
N TYR A 223 26.57 4.63 18.54
CA TYR A 223 25.36 4.92 17.76
C TYR A 223 24.57 6.12 18.29
N LEU A 224 25.05 6.80 19.34
CA LEU A 224 24.38 7.98 19.90
C LEU A 224 24.24 9.13 18.89
N SER A 225 25.15 9.25 17.92
CA SER A 225 25.06 10.27 16.85
C SER A 225 23.84 10.10 15.94
N ALA A 226 23.23 8.91 15.91
CA ALA A 226 21.99 8.64 15.18
C ALA A 226 20.73 8.94 16.01
N LEU A 227 20.84 9.14 17.32
CA LEU A 227 19.72 9.47 18.20
C LEU A 227 19.23 10.90 17.90
N ARG A 228 17.94 11.05 17.59
CA ARG A 228 17.31 12.34 17.24
C ARG A 228 16.45 12.88 18.37
N SER A 229 15.74 12.00 19.05
CA SER A 229 14.92 12.34 20.21
C SER A 229 14.75 11.14 21.12
N ALA A 230 14.52 11.41 22.40
CA ALA A 230 14.13 10.46 23.43
C ALA A 230 13.15 11.16 24.37
N THR A 231 11.96 10.58 24.57
CA THR A 231 10.88 11.19 25.36
C THR A 231 10.20 10.14 26.23
N ILE A 232 9.68 10.58 27.38
CA ILE A 232 8.75 9.80 28.20
C ILE A 232 7.37 10.43 27.98
N GLY A 233 6.40 9.62 27.58
CA GLY A 233 5.07 10.08 27.23
C GLY A 233 4.16 10.23 28.44
N THR A 234 2.86 10.40 28.17
CA THR A 234 1.83 10.30 29.20
C THR A 234 1.25 8.89 29.22
N ALA A 235 1.12 8.33 30.41
CA ALA A 235 0.35 7.12 30.64
C ALA A 235 -1.12 7.38 30.22
N THR A 236 -1.63 6.64 29.24
CA THR A 236 -2.99 6.84 28.68
C THR A 236 -3.91 5.64 28.90
N TRP A 237 -3.41 4.43 28.73
CA TRP A 237 -4.16 3.16 28.89
C TRP A 237 -3.42 2.12 29.74
N SER A 238 -2.22 2.47 30.21
CA SER A 238 -1.40 1.71 31.14
C SER A 238 -1.07 2.59 32.36
N ASP A 239 -0.65 1.98 33.45
CA ASP A 239 -0.04 2.64 34.62
C ASP A 239 1.40 3.09 34.35
N HIS A 240 2.01 2.60 33.26
CA HIS A 240 3.28 3.09 32.75
C HIS A 240 3.11 4.09 31.60
N ALA A 241 3.98 5.10 31.58
CA ALA A 241 4.18 6.00 30.47
C ALA A 241 5.12 5.38 29.43
N PRO A 242 4.83 5.53 28.12
CA PRO A 242 5.67 4.97 27.08
C PRO A 242 7.00 5.72 26.96
N VAL A 243 8.10 4.98 26.81
CA VAL A 243 9.42 5.55 26.50
C VAL A 243 9.65 5.43 25.00
N THR A 244 9.93 6.55 24.34
CA THR A 244 10.07 6.61 22.88
C THR A 244 11.43 7.13 22.48
N ILE A 245 12.07 6.50 21.49
CA ILE A 245 13.28 7.03 20.84
C ILE A 245 13.09 7.11 19.32
N THR A 246 13.78 8.06 18.71
CA THR A 246 13.87 8.21 17.26
C THR A 246 15.31 8.07 16.82
N LEU A 247 15.61 7.07 15.99
CA LEU A 247 16.94 6.82 15.43
C LEU A 247 16.94 7.17 13.93
N ARG A 248 17.97 7.88 13.46
CA ARG A 248 18.14 8.18 12.03
C ARG A 248 18.49 6.90 11.27
N SER A 249 17.67 6.49 10.30
CA SER A 249 18.03 5.42 9.37
C SER A 249 18.88 5.99 8.23
N PRO A 250 20.05 5.42 7.91
CA PRO A 250 20.90 5.93 6.84
C PRO A 250 20.32 5.78 5.42
N MET A 251 19.17 5.11 5.21
CA MET A 251 18.68 4.79 3.85
C MET A 251 17.17 4.89 3.63
N PHE A 252 16.37 5.31 4.61
CA PHE A 252 14.91 5.30 4.46
C PHE A 252 14.40 6.59 3.79
N LYS A 253 13.98 6.53 2.53
CA LYS A 253 13.13 7.56 1.90
C LYS A 253 11.88 6.86 1.37
N PRO A 254 10.83 6.65 2.19
CA PRO A 254 9.56 6.20 1.66
C PRO A 254 9.07 7.25 0.66
N THR A 255 8.83 6.82 -0.57
CA THR A 255 8.12 7.65 -1.54
C THR A 255 6.76 7.99 -0.95
N ALA A 256 6.35 9.26 -1.01
CA ALA A 256 5.03 9.66 -0.56
C ALA A 256 3.98 8.73 -1.21
N PRO A 257 3.00 8.21 -0.45
CA PRO A 257 1.96 7.39 -1.03
C PRO A 257 1.22 8.21 -2.10
N ASN A 258 0.84 7.59 -3.21
CA ASN A 258 0.01 8.25 -4.20
C ASN A 258 -1.24 8.80 -3.52
N TRP A 259 -1.50 10.09 -3.76
CA TRP A 259 -2.71 10.71 -3.26
C TRP A 259 -3.92 10.02 -3.87
N ARG A 260 -4.95 9.86 -3.06
CA ARG A 260 -6.26 9.36 -3.47
C ARG A 260 -7.31 10.18 -2.76
N LEU A 261 -8.34 10.58 -3.50
CA LEU A 261 -9.49 11.26 -2.93
C LEU A 261 -10.12 10.38 -1.84
N ASN A 262 -10.34 10.99 -0.67
CA ASN A 262 -11.15 10.37 0.36
C ASN A 262 -12.63 10.53 -0.02
N ASP A 263 -13.23 9.47 -0.55
CA ASP A 263 -14.64 9.42 -0.96
C ASP A 263 -15.62 9.97 0.09
N SER A 264 -15.30 9.92 1.39
CA SER A 264 -16.16 10.47 2.45
C SER A 264 -16.21 12.00 2.52
N LEU A 265 -15.37 12.70 1.75
CA LEU A 265 -15.49 14.15 1.54
C LEU A 265 -16.64 14.47 0.58
N LEU A 266 -16.89 13.61 -0.41
CA LEU A 266 -18.02 13.75 -1.33
C LEU A 266 -19.38 13.47 -0.68
N SER A 267 -19.39 12.87 0.52
CA SER A 267 -20.60 12.68 1.31
C SER A 267 -21.01 13.92 2.12
N ASP A 268 -20.13 14.90 2.25
CA ASP A 268 -20.40 16.13 3.00
C ASP A 268 -21.03 17.15 2.03
N PRO A 269 -22.32 17.54 2.22
CA PRO A 269 -23.03 18.38 1.27
C PRO A 269 -22.36 19.73 1.02
N LEU A 270 -21.78 20.34 2.06
CA LEU A 270 -21.10 21.62 1.95
C LEU A 270 -19.82 21.47 1.12
N VAL A 271 -19.02 20.44 1.42
CA VAL A 271 -17.80 20.14 0.65
C VAL A 271 -18.13 19.78 -0.81
N ALA A 272 -19.24 19.09 -1.04
CA ALA A 272 -19.68 18.74 -2.38
C ALA A 272 -20.11 20.00 -3.18
N GLU A 273 -20.86 20.92 -2.56
CA GLU A 273 -21.33 22.18 -3.17
C GLU A 273 -20.17 23.13 -3.48
N GLU A 274 -19.29 23.38 -2.51
CA GLU A 274 -18.06 24.16 -2.74
C GLU A 274 -17.21 23.53 -3.86
N GLY A 275 -17.17 22.20 -3.94
CA GLY A 275 -16.50 21.50 -5.03
C GLY A 275 -17.17 21.70 -6.39
N ARG A 276 -18.49 21.87 -6.45
CA ARG A 276 -19.22 22.23 -7.69
C ARG A 276 -18.82 23.63 -8.13
N GLN A 277 -18.85 24.60 -7.21
CA GLN A 277 -18.46 25.98 -7.50
C GLN A 277 -17.01 26.08 -8.00
N VAL A 278 -16.07 25.38 -7.35
CA VAL A 278 -14.66 25.33 -7.80
C VAL A 278 -14.53 24.82 -9.23
N LEU A 279 -15.31 23.80 -9.62
CA LEU A 279 -15.28 23.27 -10.98
C LEU A 279 -15.94 24.22 -11.99
N THR A 280 -17.10 24.78 -11.64
CA THR A 280 -17.81 25.76 -12.49
C THR A 280 -16.91 26.97 -12.77
N ASP A 281 -16.40 27.62 -11.72
CA ASP A 281 -15.49 28.77 -11.84
C ASP A 281 -14.25 28.43 -12.69
N TYR A 282 -13.71 27.22 -12.53
CA TYR A 282 -12.55 26.79 -13.30
C TYR A 282 -12.89 26.71 -14.78
N PHE A 283 -13.95 26.00 -15.15
CA PHE A 283 -14.26 25.80 -16.56
C PHE A 283 -14.78 27.08 -17.24
N GLU A 284 -15.56 27.91 -16.56
CA GLU A 284 -16.00 29.21 -17.11
C GLU A 284 -14.82 30.11 -17.47
N ARG A 285 -13.74 30.09 -16.68
CA ARG A 285 -12.56 30.92 -16.91
C ARG A 285 -11.57 30.34 -17.92
N ASN A 286 -11.51 29.02 -18.05
CA ASN A 286 -10.44 28.34 -18.80
C ASN A 286 -10.92 27.63 -20.07
N ALA A 287 -12.22 27.36 -20.22
CA ALA A 287 -12.77 26.73 -21.42
C ALA A 287 -13.03 27.73 -22.56
N VAL A 288 -12.90 29.03 -22.30
CA VAL A 288 -13.09 30.12 -23.27
C VAL A 288 -11.72 30.76 -23.55
N GLY A 289 -10.95 30.17 -24.46
CA GLY A 289 -9.62 30.69 -24.83
C GLY A 289 -8.84 29.74 -25.73
N ASP A 290 -7.59 30.12 -26.05
CA ASP A 290 -6.73 29.39 -27.02
C ASP A 290 -6.08 28.11 -26.47
N VAL A 291 -6.37 27.76 -25.20
CA VAL A 291 -5.81 26.56 -24.57
C VAL A 291 -6.56 25.34 -25.07
N SER A 292 -5.83 24.34 -25.59
CA SER A 292 -6.42 23.09 -26.09
C SER A 292 -7.32 22.43 -25.05
N SER A 293 -8.51 21.97 -25.46
CA SER A 293 -9.49 21.35 -24.56
C SER A 293 -8.96 20.14 -23.76
N PRO A 294 -8.05 19.27 -24.27
CA PRO A 294 -7.45 18.20 -23.45
C PRO A 294 -6.56 18.73 -22.32
N MET A 295 -5.92 19.88 -22.52
CA MET A 295 -5.09 20.52 -21.49
C MET A 295 -5.95 21.17 -20.40
N VAL A 296 -7.03 21.86 -20.79
CA VAL A 296 -8.04 22.39 -19.84
C VAL A 296 -8.62 21.23 -19.02
N TRP A 297 -8.94 20.11 -19.67
CA TRP A 297 -9.37 18.90 -18.98
C TRP A 297 -8.30 18.32 -18.05
N GLU A 298 -7.01 18.30 -18.39
CA GLU A 298 -6.02 17.78 -17.44
C GLU A 298 -5.81 18.73 -16.26
N ALA A 299 -5.78 20.04 -16.50
CA ALA A 299 -5.50 21.04 -15.48
C ALA A 299 -6.61 21.13 -14.42
N HIS A 300 -7.90 20.91 -14.75
CA HIS A 300 -8.97 20.89 -13.75
C HIS A 300 -8.72 19.85 -12.65
N LYS A 301 -8.14 18.70 -13.00
CA LYS A 301 -7.86 17.61 -12.05
C LYS A 301 -6.88 18.06 -10.97
N CYS A 302 -5.89 18.87 -11.34
CA CYS A 302 -4.94 19.45 -10.40
C CYS A 302 -5.62 20.43 -9.43
N VAL A 303 -6.50 21.31 -9.95
CA VAL A 303 -7.25 22.28 -9.15
C VAL A 303 -8.15 21.60 -8.13
N ILE A 304 -9.01 20.67 -8.60
CA ILE A 304 -9.96 19.98 -7.73
C ILE A 304 -9.26 19.05 -6.73
N ARG A 305 -8.12 18.47 -7.12
CA ARG A 305 -7.26 17.71 -6.19
C ARG A 305 -6.71 18.61 -5.09
N GLY A 306 -6.23 19.81 -5.41
CA GLY A 306 -5.80 20.80 -4.42
C GLY A 306 -6.90 21.14 -3.43
N TYR A 307 -8.12 21.38 -3.93
CA TYR A 307 -9.32 21.60 -3.12
C TYR A 307 -9.58 20.43 -2.14
N PHE A 308 -9.61 19.19 -2.63
CA PHE A 308 -9.88 18.04 -1.77
C PHE A 308 -8.74 17.71 -0.80
N ILE A 309 -7.47 17.99 -1.17
CA ILE A 309 -6.34 17.91 -0.24
C ILE A 309 -6.55 18.88 0.92
N ARG A 310 -6.88 20.14 0.61
CA ARG A 310 -7.16 21.17 1.62
C ARG A 310 -8.31 20.75 2.54
N LYS A 311 -9.46 20.36 1.99
CA LYS A 311 -10.61 19.90 2.79
C LYS A 311 -10.31 18.64 3.61
N GLY A 312 -9.53 17.72 3.06
CA GLY A 312 -9.03 16.55 3.78
C GLY A 312 -8.15 16.95 4.98
N ALA A 313 -7.25 17.92 4.78
CA ALA A 313 -6.37 18.44 5.82
C ALA A 313 -7.14 19.23 6.89
N GLU A 314 -8.10 20.09 6.52
CA GLU A 314 -8.99 20.81 7.44
C GLU A 314 -9.77 19.83 8.31
N ARG A 315 -10.38 18.80 7.71
CA ARG A 315 -11.09 17.75 8.44
C ARG A 315 -10.16 17.00 9.39
N ALA A 316 -8.95 16.67 8.94
CA ALA A 316 -7.95 16.01 9.79
C ALA A 316 -7.48 16.91 10.94
N LYS A 317 -7.34 18.22 10.70
CA LYS A 317 -6.95 19.23 11.70
C LYS A 317 -8.03 19.39 12.75
N ARG A 318 -9.30 19.55 12.35
CA ARG A 318 -10.46 19.60 13.25
C ARG A 318 -10.53 18.33 14.11
N CYS A 319 -10.52 17.15 13.50
CA CYS A 319 -10.55 15.88 14.22
C CYS A 319 -9.31 15.58 15.10
N SER A 320 -8.22 16.34 14.96
CA SER A 320 -7.01 16.18 15.77
C SER A 320 -6.85 17.31 16.80
N ALA A 321 -7.68 18.36 16.74
CA ALA A 321 -7.69 19.42 17.73
C ALA A 321 -8.21 18.87 19.06
N ASP A 322 -9.37 18.21 19.06
CA ASP A 322 -9.99 17.63 20.26
C ASP A 322 -9.06 16.61 20.96
N ILE A 323 -8.35 15.80 20.16
CA ILE A 323 -7.37 14.84 20.70
C ILE A 323 -6.19 15.57 21.34
N ARG A 324 -5.66 16.60 20.68
CA ARG A 324 -4.51 17.36 21.20
C ARG A 324 -4.89 18.12 22.47
N ASP A 325 -6.07 18.71 22.51
CA ASP A 325 -6.57 19.45 23.66
C ASP A 325 -6.70 18.52 24.89
N LEU A 326 -7.35 17.35 24.72
CA LEU A 326 -7.41 16.33 25.76
C LEU A 326 -6.03 15.82 26.17
N GLN A 327 -5.11 15.61 25.24
CA GLN A 327 -3.74 15.19 25.55
C GLN A 327 -2.96 16.26 26.35
N GLN A 328 -3.15 17.54 26.01
CA GLN A 328 -2.53 18.66 26.71
C GLN A 328 -3.10 18.81 28.12
N GLN A 329 -4.43 18.71 28.29
CA GLN A 329 -5.07 18.70 29.60
C GLN A 329 -4.58 17.52 30.45
N ILE A 330 -4.50 16.30 29.88
CA ILE A 330 -3.94 15.14 30.58
C ILE A 330 -2.48 15.38 30.99
N SER A 331 -1.67 15.98 30.12
CA SER A 331 -0.27 16.28 30.43
C SER A 331 -0.13 17.31 31.55
N GLN A 332 -0.96 18.35 31.53
CA GLN A 332 -0.96 19.41 32.54
C GLN A 332 -1.40 18.85 33.90
N VAL A 333 -2.57 18.21 33.95
CA VAL A 333 -3.11 17.58 35.17
C VAL A 333 -2.18 16.48 35.70
N SER A 334 -1.51 15.74 34.81
CA SER A 334 -0.50 14.76 35.22
C SER A 334 0.73 15.43 35.84
N SER A 335 1.17 16.58 35.34
CA SER A 335 2.29 17.34 35.92
C SER A 335 1.92 17.98 37.25
N ASP A 336 0.71 18.53 37.37
CA ASP A 336 0.19 19.08 38.62
C ASP A 336 0.06 17.98 39.69
N HIS A 337 -0.43 16.79 39.33
CA HIS A 337 -0.44 15.66 40.26
C HIS A 337 0.98 15.16 40.61
N LYS A 338 1.94 15.19 39.68
CA LYS A 338 3.35 14.91 39.96
C LYS A 338 3.96 15.88 40.98
N ARG A 339 3.47 17.12 41.04
CA ARG A 339 3.96 18.17 41.95
C ARG A 339 3.27 18.13 43.32
N ASP A 340 1.94 18.02 43.33
CA ASP A 340 1.13 18.32 44.52
C ASP A 340 0.52 17.06 45.17
N GLY A 341 0.50 15.91 44.48
CA GLY A 341 0.03 14.62 45.03
C GLY A 341 -1.47 14.52 45.31
N ASP A 342 -2.26 15.54 44.95
CA ASP A 342 -3.68 15.65 45.30
C ASP A 342 -4.56 14.54 44.68
N PRO A 343 -5.39 13.85 45.48
CA PRO A 343 -6.36 12.84 45.02
C PRO A 343 -7.41 13.35 44.02
N ASN A 344 -7.85 14.60 44.12
CA ASN A 344 -8.85 15.15 43.18
C ASN A 344 -8.26 15.31 41.77
N THR A 345 -6.98 15.69 41.70
CA THR A 345 -6.21 15.75 40.45
C THR A 345 -6.12 14.37 39.77
N MET A 346 -6.05 13.26 40.54
CA MET A 346 -6.09 11.90 39.99
C MET A 346 -7.46 11.45 39.47
N ALA A 347 -8.54 11.85 40.14
CA ALA A 347 -9.90 11.60 39.67
C ALA A 347 -10.13 12.29 38.31
N LEU A 348 -9.71 13.57 38.20
CA LEU A 348 -9.75 14.33 36.95
C LEU A 348 -8.90 13.70 35.85
N LEU A 349 -7.67 13.25 36.17
CA LEU A 349 -6.79 12.58 35.22
C LEU A 349 -7.42 11.29 34.65
N THR A 350 -8.11 10.53 35.51
CA THR A 350 -8.81 9.30 35.12
C THR A 350 -9.96 9.59 34.17
N GLU A 351 -10.73 10.64 34.44
CA GLU A 351 -11.87 11.06 33.61
C GLU A 351 -11.42 11.60 32.24
N LEU A 352 -10.37 12.42 32.20
CA LEU A 352 -9.79 12.91 30.96
C LEU A 352 -9.23 11.76 30.09
N ARG A 353 -8.57 10.77 30.71
CA ARG A 353 -8.10 9.55 30.00
C ARG A 353 -9.26 8.75 29.40
N ARG A 354 -10.37 8.61 30.13
CA ARG A 354 -11.59 7.94 29.64
C ARG A 354 -12.18 8.68 28.43
N SER A 355 -12.32 10.00 28.52
CA SER A 355 -12.80 10.85 27.43
C SER A 355 -11.93 10.76 26.17
N LEU A 356 -10.60 10.78 26.33
CA LEU A 356 -9.66 10.57 25.23
C LEU A 356 -9.84 9.18 24.60
N ALA A 357 -9.98 8.13 25.41
CA ALA A 357 -10.17 6.77 24.94
C ALA A 357 -11.47 6.59 24.12
N GLU A 358 -12.57 7.22 24.53
CA GLU A 358 -13.86 7.23 23.84
C GLU A 358 -13.80 7.94 22.48
N LEU A 359 -13.19 9.12 22.43
CA LEU A 359 -13.04 9.89 21.21
C LEU A 359 -12.16 9.15 20.19
N LEU A 360 -11.06 8.58 20.68
CA LEU A 360 -10.20 7.70 19.91
C LEU A 360 -10.95 6.45 19.40
N ASN A 361 -11.85 5.86 20.21
CA ASN A 361 -12.68 4.70 19.85
C ASN A 361 -13.65 5.04 18.72
N THR A 362 -14.34 6.17 18.83
CA THR A 362 -15.26 6.67 17.82
C THR A 362 -14.56 6.93 16.48
N ARG A 363 -13.37 7.54 16.51
CA ARG A 363 -12.55 7.78 15.31
C ARG A 363 -12.10 6.48 14.65
N TYR A 364 -11.72 5.48 15.44
CA TYR A 364 -11.36 4.16 14.93
C TYR A 364 -12.55 3.46 14.31
N HIS A 365 -13.72 3.46 14.97
CA HIS A 365 -14.93 2.84 14.44
C HIS A 365 -15.29 3.44 13.07
N ARG A 366 -15.27 4.77 12.94
CA ARG A 366 -15.46 5.45 11.65
C ARG A 366 -14.41 5.07 10.59
N THR A 367 -13.13 4.96 10.97
CA THR A 367 -12.04 4.58 10.04
C THR A 367 -12.12 3.11 9.62
N TYR A 368 -12.49 2.23 10.54
CA TYR A 368 -12.73 0.81 10.32
C TYR A 368 -13.96 0.56 9.44
N LEU A 369 -15.07 1.27 9.71
CA LEU A 369 -16.27 1.27 8.86
C LEU A 369 -15.97 1.83 7.46
N ARG A 370 -15.10 2.84 7.31
CA ARG A 370 -14.63 3.29 5.99
C ARG A 370 -13.83 2.24 5.24
N SER A 371 -12.99 1.47 5.96
CA SER A 371 -12.31 0.30 5.37
C SER A 371 -13.32 -0.78 4.97
N LYS A 372 -14.46 -0.91 5.66
CA LYS A 372 -15.58 -1.79 5.29
C LYS A 372 -16.38 -1.27 4.08
N ALA A 373 -16.63 0.03 3.97
CA ALA A 373 -17.42 0.63 2.88
C ALA A 373 -16.80 0.41 1.49
N PHE A 374 -15.47 0.27 1.41
CA PHE A 374 -14.78 -0.16 0.18
C PHE A 374 -15.13 -1.62 -0.23
N PHE A 375 -15.57 -2.46 0.71
CA PHE A 375 -15.83 -3.90 0.50
C PHE A 375 -17.30 -4.33 0.71
N HIS A 376 -18.16 -3.50 1.31
CA HIS A 376 -19.58 -3.80 1.58
C HIS A 376 -20.43 -3.85 0.30
N SER A 377 -19.86 -3.56 -0.87
CA SER A 377 -20.56 -3.78 -2.13
C SER A 377 -20.72 -5.27 -2.50
N HIS A 378 -20.10 -6.21 -1.77
CA HIS A 378 -20.13 -7.65 -2.13
C HIS A 378 -20.08 -8.61 -0.92
N GLY A 379 -21.06 -8.57 -0.01
CA GLY A 379 -21.37 -9.72 0.85
C GLY A 379 -21.52 -9.43 2.34
N ASP A 380 -22.47 -10.15 2.92
CA ASP A 380 -22.91 -10.05 4.31
C ASP A 380 -21.96 -10.80 5.28
N LYS A 381 -21.86 -10.28 6.51
CA LYS A 381 -21.30 -10.88 7.75
C LYS A 381 -19.84 -11.42 7.79
N SER A 382 -19.03 -10.75 8.64
CA SER A 382 -17.95 -11.24 9.54
C SER A 382 -16.56 -10.57 9.40
N GLY A 383 -16.29 -9.59 10.28
CA GLY A 383 -15.12 -8.70 10.21
C GLY A 383 -13.74 -9.29 10.56
N ARG A 384 -13.67 -10.40 11.33
CA ARG A 384 -12.38 -11.03 11.69
C ARG A 384 -11.83 -11.94 10.58
N LEU A 385 -12.71 -12.69 9.92
CA LEU A 385 -12.35 -13.60 8.84
C LEU A 385 -11.79 -12.82 7.65
N LEU A 386 -12.47 -11.74 7.26
CA LEU A 386 -12.04 -10.86 6.17
C LEU A 386 -10.71 -10.16 6.47
N ALA A 387 -10.48 -9.67 7.70
CA ALA A 387 -9.21 -9.06 8.09
C ALA A 387 -8.05 -10.07 8.05
N ARG A 388 -8.27 -11.32 8.48
CA ARG A 388 -7.31 -12.42 8.35
C ARG A 388 -7.06 -12.77 6.89
N MET A 389 -8.10 -12.84 6.06
CA MET A 389 -7.96 -13.08 4.61
C MET A 389 -7.17 -11.96 3.91
N LEU A 390 -7.39 -10.70 4.28
CA LEU A 390 -6.65 -9.55 3.75
C LEU A 390 -5.19 -9.52 4.22
N ALA A 391 -4.92 -9.91 5.47
CA ALA A 391 -3.56 -10.06 5.99
C ALA A 391 -2.83 -11.22 5.31
N LYS A 392 -3.50 -12.37 5.12
CA LYS A 392 -2.96 -13.54 4.41
C LYS A 392 -2.68 -13.22 2.93
N LYS A 393 -3.60 -12.54 2.24
CA LYS A 393 -3.40 -12.06 0.85
C LYS A 393 -2.28 -11.02 0.73
N ARG A 394 -2.11 -10.12 1.72
CA ARG A 394 -1.02 -9.13 1.72
C ARG A 394 0.34 -9.72 2.05
N SER A 395 0.40 -10.68 2.97
CA SER A 395 1.62 -11.43 3.29
C SER A 395 2.07 -12.27 2.09
N ALA A 396 1.14 -12.96 1.43
CA ALA A 396 1.41 -13.70 0.19
C ALA A 396 1.80 -12.81 -1.01
N ALA A 397 1.41 -11.54 -1.01
CA ALA A 397 1.75 -10.57 -2.07
C ALA A 397 3.06 -9.81 -1.79
N TYR A 398 3.68 -9.99 -0.62
CA TYR A 398 4.94 -9.32 -0.29
C TYR A 398 6.10 -10.00 -1.02
N ILE A 399 6.87 -9.21 -1.78
CA ILE A 399 8.02 -9.71 -2.54
C ILE A 399 9.28 -9.55 -1.67
N ALA A 400 9.74 -10.65 -1.08
CA ALA A 400 10.90 -10.67 -0.20
C ALA A 400 12.25 -10.73 -0.95
N LYS A 401 12.26 -11.41 -2.10
CA LYS A 401 13.46 -11.68 -2.90
C LYS A 401 13.08 -11.85 -4.36
N LEU A 402 13.97 -11.45 -5.26
CA LEU A 402 13.86 -11.67 -6.71
C LEU A 402 15.24 -12.00 -7.28
N ARG A 403 15.28 -12.83 -8.32
CA ARG A 403 16.49 -13.05 -9.11
C ARG A 403 16.69 -11.91 -10.10
N ASP A 404 17.92 -11.42 -10.21
CA ASP A 404 18.31 -10.49 -11.27
C ASP A 404 18.57 -11.24 -12.59
N LYS A 405 18.97 -10.49 -13.63
CA LYS A 405 19.24 -11.05 -14.97
C LYS A 405 20.38 -12.06 -14.99
N GLN A 406 21.29 -11.98 -14.01
CA GLN A 406 22.44 -12.87 -13.85
C GLN A 406 22.08 -14.11 -12.99
N GLY A 407 20.82 -14.22 -12.54
CA GLY A 407 20.34 -15.33 -11.71
C GLY A 407 20.66 -15.16 -10.22
N ALA A 408 21.32 -14.07 -9.83
CA ALA A 408 21.68 -13.80 -8.45
C ALA A 408 20.46 -13.30 -7.65
N LEU A 409 20.33 -13.82 -6.43
CA LEU A 409 19.18 -13.55 -5.59
C LEU A 409 19.34 -12.22 -4.84
N GLN A 410 18.53 -11.23 -5.21
CA GLN A 410 18.53 -9.92 -4.59
C GLN A 410 17.41 -9.80 -3.55
N ARG A 411 17.71 -9.11 -2.44
CA ARG A 411 16.79 -8.89 -1.30
C ARG A 411 16.59 -7.41 -0.95
N LEU A 412 17.45 -6.53 -1.49
CA LEU A 412 17.45 -5.12 -1.15
C LEU A 412 16.27 -4.42 -1.84
N PRO A 413 15.43 -3.64 -1.14
CA PRO A 413 14.25 -3.00 -1.75
C PRO A 413 14.56 -2.18 -3.00
N VAL A 414 15.69 -1.45 -3.01
CA VAL A 414 16.14 -0.67 -4.19
C VAL A 414 16.47 -1.60 -5.37
N LYS A 415 17.15 -2.72 -5.11
CA LYS A 415 17.45 -3.74 -6.14
C LYS A 415 16.18 -4.43 -6.63
N LEU A 416 15.23 -4.74 -5.73
CA LEU A 416 13.92 -5.31 -6.11
C LEU A 416 13.14 -4.34 -7.01
N LEU A 417 13.08 -3.05 -6.67
CA LEU A 417 12.46 -2.02 -7.49
C LEU A 417 13.15 -1.91 -8.85
N GLN A 418 14.48 -1.97 -8.90
CA GLN A 418 15.25 -1.93 -10.15
C GLN A 418 15.00 -3.16 -11.02
N ILE A 419 15.05 -4.37 -10.46
CA ILE A 419 14.78 -5.62 -11.19
C ILE A 419 13.37 -5.58 -11.79
N VAL A 420 12.37 -5.21 -10.99
CA VAL A 420 10.98 -5.13 -11.45
C VAL A 420 10.83 -4.07 -12.54
N ARG A 421 11.41 -2.87 -12.35
CA ARG A 421 11.42 -1.81 -13.36
C ARG A 421 12.03 -2.32 -14.67
N ASP A 422 13.23 -2.88 -14.63
CA ASP A 422 13.97 -3.28 -15.82
C ASP A 422 13.30 -4.43 -16.56
N TYR A 423 12.72 -5.37 -15.81
CA TYR A 423 11.95 -6.47 -16.38
C TYR A 423 10.71 -5.97 -17.12
N TYR A 424 9.88 -5.13 -16.49
CA TYR A 424 8.65 -4.63 -17.14
C TYR A 424 8.96 -3.59 -18.22
N ALA A 425 9.98 -2.76 -18.06
CA ALA A 425 10.44 -1.85 -19.11
C ALA A 425 10.85 -2.63 -20.36
N ALA A 426 11.62 -3.72 -20.22
CA ALA A 426 11.97 -4.58 -21.34
C ALA A 426 10.77 -5.32 -21.94
N LEU A 427 9.80 -5.74 -21.11
CA LEU A 427 8.58 -6.40 -21.59
C LEU A 427 7.72 -5.48 -22.48
N TYR A 428 7.66 -4.19 -22.13
CA TYR A 428 6.89 -3.17 -22.86
C TYR A 428 7.73 -2.37 -23.88
N ASP A 429 8.93 -2.87 -24.21
CA ASP A 429 9.85 -2.29 -25.18
C ASP A 429 10.46 -3.38 -26.08
N LEU A 430 9.61 -4.19 -26.72
CA LEU A 430 10.03 -5.35 -27.54
C LEU A 430 10.90 -4.97 -28.74
N GLN A 431 10.76 -3.74 -29.23
CA GLN A 431 11.36 -3.29 -30.48
C GLN A 431 12.41 -2.20 -30.29
N GLY A 432 12.58 -1.69 -29.06
CA GLY A 432 13.45 -0.55 -28.81
C GLY A 432 13.03 0.68 -29.60
N THR A 433 13.99 1.57 -29.86
CA THR A 433 13.81 2.68 -30.81
C THR A 433 14.11 2.16 -32.22
N ILE A 434 13.08 1.78 -32.98
CA ILE A 434 13.24 1.46 -34.41
C ILE A 434 13.45 2.76 -35.19
N ASN A 435 14.40 2.78 -36.12
CA ASN A 435 14.57 3.93 -37.01
C ASN A 435 13.34 4.08 -37.95
N PRO A 436 13.11 5.26 -38.54
CA PRO A 436 11.91 5.49 -39.38
C PRO A 436 11.80 4.55 -40.59
N GLN A 437 12.93 4.15 -41.19
CA GLN A 437 12.96 3.30 -42.39
C GLN A 437 12.54 1.86 -42.09
N ASP A 438 13.08 1.28 -41.02
CA ASP A 438 12.74 -0.08 -40.58
C ASP A 438 11.30 -0.15 -40.10
N ARG A 439 10.79 0.92 -39.46
CA ARG A 439 9.37 1.01 -39.12
C ARG A 439 8.49 1.03 -40.37
N ALA A 440 8.88 1.76 -41.41
CA ALA A 440 8.16 1.80 -42.68
C ALA A 440 8.13 0.42 -43.36
N ARG A 441 9.27 -0.27 -43.40
CA ARG A 441 9.38 -1.64 -43.92
C ARG A 441 8.45 -2.59 -43.17
N LYS A 442 8.54 -2.60 -41.84
CA LYS A 442 7.67 -3.41 -40.97
C LYS A 442 6.18 -3.14 -41.23
N ARG A 443 5.77 -1.86 -41.36
CA ARG A 443 4.38 -1.50 -41.66
C ARG A 443 3.95 -2.01 -43.04
N SER A 444 4.84 -2.00 -44.03
CA SER A 444 4.59 -2.58 -45.35
C SER A 444 4.41 -4.11 -45.27
N ASP A 445 5.26 -4.80 -44.51
CA ASP A 445 5.15 -6.25 -44.30
C ASP A 445 3.83 -6.62 -43.60
N ILE A 446 3.44 -5.84 -42.58
CA ILE A 446 2.15 -6.00 -41.90
C ILE A 446 0.99 -5.84 -42.89
N LEU A 447 1.00 -4.80 -43.72
CA LEU A 447 -0.05 -4.57 -44.71
C LEU A 447 -0.14 -5.69 -45.74
N SER A 448 1.01 -6.22 -46.18
CA SER A 448 1.07 -7.39 -47.07
C SER A 448 0.45 -8.62 -46.41
N TYR A 449 0.83 -8.89 -45.16
CA TYR A 449 0.27 -10.00 -44.37
C TYR A 449 -1.25 -9.88 -44.18
N LEU A 450 -1.74 -8.70 -43.79
CA LEU A 450 -3.17 -8.45 -43.60
C LEU A 450 -3.95 -8.58 -44.91
N THR A 451 -3.40 -8.10 -46.02
CA THR A 451 -4.01 -8.26 -47.35
C THR A 451 -4.10 -9.73 -47.77
N LYS A 452 -3.08 -10.53 -47.44
CA LYS A 452 -3.05 -11.96 -47.74
C LYS A 452 -4.09 -12.75 -46.94
N TYR A 453 -4.19 -12.49 -45.64
CA TYR A 453 -5.09 -13.22 -44.73
C TYR A 453 -6.25 -12.33 -44.28
N SER A 454 -6.95 -11.78 -45.28
CA SER A 454 -8.00 -10.78 -45.07
C SER A 454 -9.12 -11.33 -44.20
N THR A 455 -9.41 -10.59 -43.13
CA THR A 455 -10.55 -10.86 -42.26
C THR A 455 -11.81 -10.17 -42.82
N LYS A 456 -12.97 -10.48 -42.24
CA LYS A 456 -14.22 -9.78 -42.59
C LYS A 456 -14.08 -8.28 -42.31
N LYS A 457 -14.58 -7.45 -43.24
CA LYS A 457 -14.60 -5.99 -43.10
C LYS A 457 -15.94 -5.52 -42.55
N VAL A 458 -15.93 -4.41 -41.82
CA VAL A 458 -17.18 -3.73 -41.46
C VAL A 458 -17.85 -3.18 -42.71
N SER A 459 -19.19 -3.15 -42.72
CA SER A 459 -19.93 -2.45 -43.76
C SER A 459 -19.65 -0.94 -43.68
N ARG A 460 -19.78 -0.23 -44.80
CA ARG A 460 -19.63 1.24 -44.82
C ARG A 460 -20.59 1.92 -43.84
N GLN A 461 -21.84 1.47 -43.80
CA GLN A 461 -22.84 1.97 -42.85
C GLN A 461 -22.42 1.76 -41.38
N THR A 462 -21.82 0.61 -41.05
CA THR A 462 -21.29 0.32 -39.71
C THR A 462 -20.09 1.20 -39.39
N SER A 463 -19.16 1.37 -40.34
CA SER A 463 -18.03 2.27 -40.18
C SER A 463 -18.49 3.70 -39.88
N ASP A 464 -19.40 4.24 -40.69
CA ASP A 464 -19.93 5.59 -40.54
C ASP A 464 -20.68 5.77 -39.20
N LEU A 465 -21.36 4.73 -38.72
CA LEU A 465 -22.02 4.73 -37.41
C LEU A 465 -21.01 4.81 -36.26
N LEU A 466 -19.94 4.02 -36.34
CA LEU A 466 -18.88 3.95 -35.33
C LEU A 466 -18.03 5.23 -35.25
N ASP A 467 -17.96 5.99 -36.34
CA ASP A 467 -17.18 7.21 -36.49
C ASP A 467 -17.92 8.51 -36.14
N ARG A 468 -19.22 8.41 -35.81
CA ARG A 468 -19.98 9.58 -35.32
C ARG A 468 -19.32 10.17 -34.08
N PRO A 469 -19.38 11.51 -33.86
CA PRO A 469 -18.88 12.12 -32.64
C PRO A 469 -19.39 11.42 -31.38
N LEU A 470 -18.59 11.39 -30.32
CA LEU A 470 -19.02 10.89 -29.02
C LEU A 470 -20.17 11.75 -28.49
N THR A 471 -21.05 11.16 -27.67
CA THR A 471 -22.16 11.90 -27.05
C THR A 471 -22.17 11.84 -25.52
N ILE A 472 -22.94 12.73 -24.90
CA ILE A 472 -23.11 12.78 -23.43
C ILE A 472 -23.81 11.50 -22.93
N GLU A 473 -24.74 10.95 -23.71
CA GLU A 473 -25.49 9.75 -23.37
C GLU A 473 -24.54 8.54 -23.25
N GLU A 474 -23.54 8.44 -24.13
CA GLU A 474 -22.53 7.40 -24.06
C GLU A 474 -21.65 7.53 -22.81
N LEU A 475 -21.25 8.75 -22.44
CA LEU A 475 -20.55 9.03 -21.19
C LEU A 475 -21.39 8.66 -19.97
N ALA A 476 -22.66 9.02 -19.96
CA ALA A 476 -23.60 8.71 -18.89
C ALA A 476 -23.77 7.20 -18.73
N LEU A 477 -23.97 6.47 -19.82
CA LEU A 477 -24.11 5.02 -19.82
C LEU A 477 -22.83 4.32 -19.34
N ALA A 478 -21.67 4.78 -19.82
CA ALA A 478 -20.37 4.27 -19.39
C ALA A 478 -20.13 4.49 -17.89
N LEU A 479 -20.54 5.64 -17.35
CA LEU A 479 -20.42 5.96 -15.93
C LEU A 479 -21.42 5.18 -15.05
N GLN A 480 -22.67 5.02 -15.50
CA GLN A 480 -23.71 4.29 -14.77
C GLN A 480 -23.31 2.83 -14.57
N THR A 481 -22.81 2.18 -15.63
CA THR A 481 -22.36 0.78 -15.61
C THR A 481 -20.99 0.58 -14.95
N SER A 482 -20.28 1.68 -14.64
CA SER A 482 -19.00 1.63 -13.92
C SER A 482 -19.18 1.38 -12.42
N LYS A 483 -18.46 0.37 -11.90
CA LYS A 483 -18.50 -0.03 -10.49
C LYS A 483 -17.81 1.01 -9.59
N THR A 484 -18.55 1.50 -8.59
CA THR A 484 -18.01 2.36 -7.52
C THR A 484 -17.12 1.56 -6.56
N GLY A 485 -16.18 2.21 -5.88
CA GLY A 485 -15.32 1.59 -4.87
C GLY A 485 -14.11 0.84 -5.43
N LYS A 486 -13.79 0.98 -6.72
CA LYS A 486 -12.53 0.50 -7.30
C LYS A 486 -11.40 1.52 -7.09
N SER A 487 -10.15 1.05 -7.17
CA SER A 487 -8.97 1.92 -7.02
C SER A 487 -8.78 2.81 -8.26
N PRO A 488 -8.55 4.12 -8.08
CA PRO A 488 -8.25 5.04 -9.18
C PRO A 488 -6.82 4.89 -9.70
N GLY A 489 -6.52 5.59 -10.78
CA GLY A 489 -5.18 5.68 -11.37
C GLY A 489 -4.27 6.67 -10.63
N PRO A 490 -3.18 7.12 -11.28
CA PRO A 490 -2.24 8.10 -10.73
C PRO A 490 -2.85 9.43 -10.26
N ASP A 491 -3.95 9.88 -10.87
CA ASP A 491 -4.63 11.14 -10.49
C ASP A 491 -5.29 11.10 -9.11
N GLY A 492 -5.63 9.89 -8.62
CA GLY A 492 -6.31 9.66 -7.36
C GLY A 492 -7.82 9.93 -7.39
N LEU A 493 -8.43 10.16 -8.56
CA LEU A 493 -9.85 10.50 -8.71
C LEU A 493 -10.69 9.24 -9.01
N PRO A 494 -11.56 8.79 -8.08
CA PRO A 494 -12.37 7.57 -8.25
C PRO A 494 -13.64 7.82 -9.08
N ILE A 495 -14.28 6.75 -9.60
CA ILE A 495 -15.58 6.81 -10.30
C ILE A 495 -16.65 7.61 -9.52
N ARG A 496 -16.60 7.59 -8.18
CA ARG A 496 -17.52 8.36 -7.35
C ARG A 496 -17.42 9.87 -7.59
N TYR A 497 -16.22 10.40 -7.82
CA TYR A 497 -16.02 11.80 -8.17
C TYR A 497 -16.77 12.16 -9.46
N TYR A 498 -16.60 11.36 -10.52
CA TYR A 498 -17.30 11.56 -11.78
C TYR A 498 -18.82 11.45 -11.63
N LYS A 499 -19.33 10.54 -10.79
CA LYS A 499 -20.77 10.47 -10.44
C LYS A 499 -21.28 11.71 -9.71
N SER A 500 -20.48 12.28 -8.82
CA SER A 500 -20.86 13.45 -8.03
C SER A 500 -20.89 14.76 -8.84
N TYR A 501 -20.11 14.85 -9.91
CA TYR A 501 -19.92 16.09 -10.69
C TYR A 501 -20.24 15.91 -12.19
N ALA A 502 -20.97 14.87 -12.57
CA ALA A 502 -21.21 14.50 -13.98
C ALA A 502 -21.75 15.67 -14.82
N ALA A 503 -22.73 16.43 -14.30
CA ALA A 503 -23.35 17.54 -15.01
C ALA A 503 -22.36 18.64 -15.44
N ILE A 504 -21.35 18.92 -14.60
CA ILE A 504 -20.31 19.91 -14.90
C ILE A 504 -19.21 19.28 -15.75
N LEU A 505 -18.80 18.04 -15.44
CA LEU A 505 -17.64 17.42 -16.06
C LEU A 505 -17.89 16.93 -17.50
N PHE A 506 -19.09 16.43 -17.79
CA PHE A 506 -19.37 15.73 -19.05
C PHE A 506 -19.23 16.59 -20.30
N PRO A 507 -19.76 17.83 -20.34
CA PRO A 507 -19.58 18.70 -21.51
C PRO A 507 -18.10 18.90 -21.84
N HIS A 508 -17.27 19.19 -20.84
CA HIS A 508 -15.85 19.45 -21.04
C HIS A 508 -15.05 18.19 -21.36
N LEU A 509 -15.36 17.05 -20.73
CA LEU A 509 -14.75 15.77 -21.09
C LEU A 509 -15.10 15.40 -22.53
N LEU A 510 -16.35 15.61 -22.95
CA LEU A 510 -16.81 15.28 -24.29
C LEU A 510 -16.07 16.10 -25.35
N THR A 511 -15.98 17.43 -25.16
CA THR A 511 -15.19 18.31 -26.02
C THR A 511 -13.73 17.85 -26.09
N ALA A 512 -13.10 17.60 -24.94
CA ALA A 512 -11.72 17.14 -24.89
C ALA A 512 -11.46 15.81 -25.62
N LEU A 513 -12.46 14.92 -25.69
CA LEU A 513 -12.34 13.64 -26.40
C LEU A 513 -12.65 13.77 -27.89
N ASN A 514 -13.65 14.55 -28.28
CA ASN A 514 -14.00 14.77 -29.68
C ASN A 514 -12.90 15.59 -30.39
N ASP A 515 -12.31 16.59 -29.76
CA ASP A 515 -11.24 17.40 -30.39
C ASP A 515 -9.95 16.59 -30.70
N LEU A 516 -9.84 15.36 -30.20
CA LEU A 516 -8.76 14.44 -30.60
C LEU A 516 -8.84 14.09 -32.10
N THR A 517 -10.03 14.09 -32.71
CA THR A 517 -10.18 13.85 -34.15
C THR A 517 -9.71 15.05 -34.99
N GLU A 518 -9.63 16.23 -34.38
CA GLU A 518 -9.09 17.46 -34.99
C GLU A 518 -7.56 17.55 -34.86
N GLY A 519 -6.89 16.48 -34.42
CA GLY A 519 -5.44 16.39 -34.32
C GLY A 519 -4.86 16.78 -32.96
N LEU A 520 -5.69 17.09 -31.96
CA LEU A 520 -5.20 17.31 -30.60
C LEU A 520 -4.75 16.01 -29.93
N GLN A 521 -3.86 16.13 -28.95
CA GLN A 521 -3.31 15.00 -28.21
C GLN A 521 -3.63 15.09 -26.72
N LEU A 522 -3.83 13.92 -26.10
CA LEU A 522 -3.97 13.82 -24.65
C LEU A 522 -2.62 14.12 -23.96
N PRO A 523 -2.62 14.89 -22.84
CA PRO A 523 -1.42 15.09 -22.05
C PRO A 523 -0.81 13.77 -21.53
N THR A 524 0.52 13.71 -21.44
CA THR A 524 1.25 12.52 -20.98
C THR A 524 0.86 12.08 -19.56
N GLN A 525 0.47 13.03 -18.71
CA GLN A 525 -0.01 12.80 -17.35
C GLN A 525 -1.32 12.00 -17.36
N THR A 526 -2.23 12.30 -18.29
CA THR A 526 -3.49 11.58 -18.49
C THR A 526 -3.21 10.11 -18.80
N LEU A 527 -2.22 9.85 -19.65
CA LEU A 527 -1.86 8.53 -20.18
C LEU A 527 -0.96 7.69 -19.25
N SER A 528 -0.62 8.22 -18.08
CA SER A 528 0.21 7.54 -17.09
C SER A 528 -0.57 6.43 -16.35
N ALA A 529 0.11 5.33 -16.04
CA ALA A 529 -0.50 4.18 -15.33
C ALA A 529 0.30 3.76 -14.08
N ASN A 530 -0.42 3.34 -13.04
CA ASN A 530 0.19 2.64 -11.90
C ASN A 530 -0.01 1.13 -12.09
N ILE A 531 1.07 0.35 -12.20
CA ILE A 531 0.99 -1.11 -12.31
C ILE A 531 1.08 -1.72 -10.91
N THR A 532 0.11 -2.55 -10.54
CA THR A 532 0.19 -3.41 -9.35
C THR A 532 0.45 -4.84 -9.80
N ILE A 533 1.40 -5.52 -9.18
CA ILE A 533 1.75 -6.89 -9.52
C ILE A 533 1.07 -7.89 -8.58
N LEU A 534 0.48 -8.94 -9.16
CA LEU A 534 -0.19 -10.02 -8.43
C LEU A 534 0.53 -11.35 -8.65
N PRO A 535 0.82 -12.13 -7.61
CA PRO A 535 1.47 -13.44 -7.77
C PRO A 535 0.57 -14.41 -8.53
N LYS A 536 1.16 -15.22 -9.41
CA LYS A 536 0.53 -16.38 -10.05
C LYS A 536 0.56 -17.56 -9.08
N GLU A 537 -0.56 -18.27 -8.94
CA GLU A 537 -0.63 -19.47 -8.11
C GLU A 537 0.30 -20.56 -8.67
N GLY A 538 1.03 -21.25 -7.77
CA GLY A 538 1.91 -22.37 -8.13
C GLY A 538 3.18 -22.01 -8.91
N LYS A 539 3.54 -20.73 -9.03
CA LYS A 539 4.77 -20.28 -9.70
C LYS A 539 5.83 -19.82 -8.71
N ASP A 540 7.11 -19.92 -9.08
CA ASP A 540 8.24 -19.53 -8.24
C ASP A 540 8.21 -18.02 -7.92
N PRO A 541 8.01 -17.61 -6.66
CA PRO A 541 7.94 -16.20 -6.28
C PRO A 541 9.27 -15.45 -6.44
N GLU A 542 10.38 -16.13 -6.71
CA GLU A 542 11.68 -15.48 -6.95
C GLU A 542 11.82 -14.91 -8.37
N LEU A 543 10.89 -15.24 -9.29
CA LEU A 543 10.95 -14.84 -10.69
C LEU A 543 9.92 -13.76 -11.01
N CYS A 544 10.32 -12.71 -11.74
CA CYS A 544 9.39 -11.66 -12.19
C CYS A 544 8.29 -12.19 -13.13
N THR A 545 8.55 -13.25 -13.87
CA THR A 545 7.58 -13.93 -14.75
C THR A 545 6.40 -14.55 -13.99
N SER A 546 6.57 -14.78 -12.68
CA SER A 546 5.55 -15.30 -11.77
C SER A 546 4.54 -14.26 -11.32
N TYR A 547 4.65 -13.01 -11.77
CA TYR A 547 3.76 -11.92 -11.39
C TYR A 547 2.97 -11.38 -12.58
N ARG A 548 1.67 -11.15 -12.39
CA ARG A 548 0.75 -10.55 -13.37
C ARG A 548 0.67 -9.03 -13.15
N PRO A 549 0.96 -8.19 -14.16
CA PRO A 549 0.80 -6.75 -14.05
C PRO A 549 -0.68 -6.35 -14.19
N ILE A 550 -1.21 -5.57 -13.27
CA ILE A 550 -2.55 -4.97 -13.37
C ILE A 550 -2.41 -3.46 -13.46
N SER A 551 -2.84 -2.89 -14.59
CA SER A 551 -2.74 -1.46 -14.87
C SER A 551 -3.91 -0.69 -14.25
N LEU A 552 -3.62 0.14 -13.26
CA LEU A 552 -4.56 1.10 -12.70
C LEU A 552 -4.53 2.38 -13.52
N LEU A 553 -5.43 2.47 -14.49
CA LEU A 553 -5.65 3.67 -15.31
C LEU A 553 -6.52 4.70 -14.57
N ASN A 554 -6.32 5.98 -14.92
CA ASN A 554 -7.20 7.08 -14.53
C ASN A 554 -8.64 6.79 -14.94
N CYS A 555 -9.59 7.26 -14.14
CA CYS A 555 -10.99 6.88 -14.28
C CYS A 555 -11.64 7.48 -15.53
N ASP A 556 -11.25 8.68 -15.95
CA ASP A 556 -11.64 9.28 -17.23
C ASP A 556 -11.20 8.45 -18.44
N LEU A 557 -9.95 7.96 -18.47
CA LEU A 557 -9.49 7.06 -19.53
C LEU A 557 -10.24 5.71 -19.53
N LYS A 558 -10.66 5.23 -18.36
CA LYS A 558 -11.51 4.04 -18.28
C LYS A 558 -12.90 4.28 -18.83
N LEU A 559 -13.49 5.46 -18.60
CA LEU A 559 -14.76 5.85 -19.21
C LEU A 559 -14.61 5.95 -20.73
N PHE A 560 -13.57 6.64 -21.21
CA PHE A 560 -13.32 6.79 -22.64
C PHE A 560 -13.11 5.43 -23.34
N SER A 561 -12.18 4.61 -22.84
CA SER A 561 -11.96 3.26 -23.39
C SER A 561 -13.18 2.36 -23.29
N LYS A 562 -14.05 2.56 -22.29
CA LYS A 562 -15.32 1.85 -22.19
C LYS A 562 -16.31 2.26 -23.27
N ILE A 563 -16.43 3.55 -23.60
CA ILE A 563 -17.28 4.02 -24.70
C ILE A 563 -16.85 3.37 -26.02
N LEU A 564 -15.56 3.43 -26.33
CA LEU A 564 -15.02 2.81 -27.55
C LEU A 564 -15.26 1.30 -27.58
N ALA A 565 -15.11 0.63 -26.43
CA ALA A 565 -15.40 -0.79 -26.30
C ALA A 565 -16.89 -1.09 -26.54
N ASP A 566 -17.79 -0.31 -25.93
CA ASP A 566 -19.24 -0.50 -26.05
C ASP A 566 -19.72 -0.22 -27.48
N ARG A 567 -19.06 0.69 -28.23
CA ARG A 567 -19.28 0.89 -29.67
C ARG A 567 -18.85 -0.32 -30.51
N LEU A 568 -17.64 -0.84 -30.29
CA LEU A 568 -17.08 -1.93 -31.11
C LEU A 568 -17.70 -3.30 -30.82
N LYS A 569 -18.07 -3.53 -29.55
CA LYS A 569 -18.46 -4.84 -29.03
C LYS A 569 -19.62 -5.51 -29.80
N PRO A 570 -20.72 -4.84 -30.19
CA PRO A 570 -21.83 -5.46 -30.93
C PRO A 570 -21.43 -6.02 -32.29
N PHE A 571 -20.40 -5.47 -32.93
CA PHE A 571 -19.97 -5.85 -34.28
C PHE A 571 -18.92 -6.95 -34.29
N LEU A 572 -18.26 -7.18 -33.14
CA LEU A 572 -17.19 -8.16 -33.01
C LEU A 572 -17.57 -9.58 -33.48
N PRO A 573 -18.75 -10.14 -33.16
CA PRO A 573 -19.12 -11.50 -33.60
C PRO A 573 -19.21 -11.66 -35.12
N ALA A 574 -19.48 -10.57 -35.84
CA ALA A 574 -19.53 -10.57 -37.30
C ALA A 574 -18.14 -10.41 -37.94
N LEU A 575 -17.18 -9.84 -37.20
CA LEU A 575 -15.82 -9.56 -37.68
C LEU A 575 -14.87 -10.74 -37.53
N VAL A 576 -15.11 -11.63 -36.56
CA VAL A 576 -14.24 -12.79 -36.30
C VAL A 576 -14.96 -14.11 -36.50
N HIS A 577 -14.22 -15.11 -36.96
CA HIS A 577 -14.70 -16.46 -37.21
C HIS A 577 -15.27 -17.13 -35.95
N ALA A 578 -16.14 -18.13 -36.13
CA ALA A 578 -16.92 -18.75 -35.06
C ALA A 578 -16.11 -19.65 -34.10
N ASP A 579 -14.84 -19.91 -34.37
CA ASP A 579 -13.88 -20.60 -33.48
C ASP A 579 -13.28 -19.68 -32.40
N GLN A 580 -13.29 -18.37 -32.63
CA GLN A 580 -12.76 -17.41 -31.67
C GLN A 580 -13.82 -17.08 -30.61
N VAL A 581 -13.82 -17.84 -29.52
CA VAL A 581 -14.84 -17.72 -28.47
C VAL A 581 -14.48 -16.68 -27.41
N GLY A 582 -13.19 -16.51 -27.11
CA GLY A 582 -12.72 -15.67 -26.00
C GLY A 582 -13.08 -14.19 -26.18
N PHE A 583 -13.75 -13.60 -25.18
CA PHE A 583 -14.13 -12.17 -25.13
C PHE A 583 -15.10 -11.70 -26.23
N VAL A 584 -15.65 -12.59 -27.04
CA VAL A 584 -16.64 -12.27 -28.05
C VAL A 584 -18.05 -12.34 -27.47
N PRO A 585 -18.89 -11.30 -27.60
CA PRO A 585 -20.26 -11.31 -27.08
C PRO A 585 -21.08 -12.47 -27.63
N GLY A 586 -21.87 -13.11 -26.77
CA GLY A 586 -22.72 -14.24 -27.15
C GLY A 586 -21.97 -15.57 -27.31
N ARG A 587 -20.66 -15.63 -27.03
CA ARG A 587 -19.85 -16.84 -27.06
C ARG A 587 -19.33 -17.15 -25.65
N GLU A 588 -19.30 -18.43 -25.27
CA GLU A 588 -18.89 -18.88 -23.95
C GLU A 588 -17.80 -19.95 -24.01
N ALA A 589 -16.91 -20.00 -23.02
CA ALA A 589 -15.81 -20.97 -23.00
C ALA A 589 -16.26 -22.43 -23.17
N ARG A 590 -17.48 -22.76 -22.73
CA ARG A 590 -18.10 -24.08 -22.91
C ARG A 590 -18.25 -24.48 -24.38
N ASP A 591 -18.38 -23.51 -25.29
CA ASP A 591 -18.55 -23.74 -26.73
C ASP A 591 -17.28 -24.39 -27.31
N ASN A 592 -16.10 -23.91 -26.91
CA ASN A 592 -14.82 -24.51 -27.30
C ASN A 592 -14.60 -25.88 -26.66
N THR A 593 -14.97 -26.06 -25.39
CA THR A 593 -14.91 -27.37 -24.72
C THR A 593 -15.78 -28.39 -25.45
N MET A 594 -17.03 -28.02 -25.76
CA MET A 594 -17.97 -28.89 -26.45
C MET A 594 -17.50 -29.23 -27.87
N ARG A 595 -17.01 -28.24 -28.63
CA ARG A 595 -16.43 -28.46 -29.96
C ARG A 595 -15.27 -29.45 -29.92
N THR A 596 -14.36 -29.28 -28.96
CA THR A 596 -13.21 -30.18 -28.79
C THR A 596 -13.67 -31.61 -28.48
N LEU A 597 -14.63 -31.79 -27.57
CA LEU A 597 -15.18 -33.10 -27.24
C LEU A 597 -15.90 -33.75 -28.43
N GLN A 598 -16.63 -32.98 -29.23
CA GLN A 598 -17.30 -33.46 -30.44
C GLN A 598 -16.30 -33.92 -31.50
N LEU A 599 -15.22 -33.15 -31.73
CA LEU A 599 -14.14 -33.54 -32.64
C LEU A 599 -13.45 -34.84 -32.18
N MET A 600 -13.16 -34.95 -30.88
CA MET A 600 -12.60 -36.18 -30.30
C MET A 600 -13.55 -37.38 -30.45
N HIS A 601 -14.85 -37.17 -30.27
CA HIS A 601 -15.85 -38.23 -30.45
C HIS A 601 -15.99 -38.65 -31.92
N HIS A 602 -16.02 -37.69 -32.83
CA HIS A 602 -16.11 -37.93 -34.27
C HIS A 602 -14.91 -38.74 -34.76
N ALA A 603 -13.68 -38.30 -34.46
CA ALA A 603 -12.46 -39.01 -34.84
C ALA A 603 -12.43 -40.46 -34.33
N ARG A 604 -12.92 -40.70 -33.11
CA ARG A 604 -13.07 -42.06 -32.56
C ARG A 604 -14.08 -42.90 -33.33
N ARG A 605 -15.23 -42.35 -33.74
CA ARG A 605 -16.23 -43.08 -34.54
C ARG A 605 -15.76 -43.34 -35.97
N SER A 606 -15.05 -42.39 -36.58
CA SER A 606 -14.55 -42.50 -37.95
C SER A 606 -13.21 -43.24 -38.06
N SER A 607 -12.64 -43.70 -36.93
CA SER A 607 -11.30 -44.30 -36.85
C SER A 607 -10.21 -43.42 -37.47
N GLN A 608 -10.39 -42.10 -37.42
CA GLN A 608 -9.39 -41.14 -37.87
C GLN A 608 -8.36 -40.90 -36.76
N ALA A 609 -7.08 -40.90 -37.14
CA ALA A 609 -6.02 -40.47 -36.24
C ALA A 609 -6.22 -38.98 -35.90
N LEU A 610 -6.22 -38.66 -34.61
CA LEU A 610 -6.39 -37.29 -34.12
C LEU A 610 -5.23 -36.90 -33.21
N ALA A 611 -4.66 -35.73 -33.48
CA ALA A 611 -3.72 -35.05 -32.59
C ALA A 611 -4.35 -33.75 -32.09
N LEU A 612 -4.19 -33.45 -30.80
CA LEU A 612 -4.61 -32.18 -30.21
C LEU A 612 -3.38 -31.35 -29.87
N LEU A 613 -3.24 -30.21 -30.53
CA LEU A 613 -2.16 -29.25 -30.27
C LEU A 613 -2.68 -28.14 -29.35
N SER A 614 -2.07 -28.01 -28.17
CA SER A 614 -2.36 -26.93 -27.21
C SER A 614 -1.23 -25.91 -27.22
N THR A 615 -1.53 -24.68 -27.63
CA THR A 615 -0.57 -23.57 -27.71
C THR A 615 -0.99 -22.44 -26.77
N ASP A 616 -0.03 -21.80 -26.11
CA ASP A 616 -0.26 -20.60 -25.29
C ASP A 616 0.65 -19.45 -25.74
N ALA A 617 0.09 -18.24 -25.80
CA ALA A 617 0.82 -17.05 -26.19
C ALA A 617 1.50 -16.43 -24.96
N GLU A 618 2.83 -16.44 -24.93
CA GLU A 618 3.59 -15.89 -23.81
C GLU A 618 3.31 -14.38 -23.66
N LYS A 619 2.64 -14.00 -22.56
CA LYS A 619 2.32 -12.60 -22.22
C LYS A 619 1.55 -11.88 -23.33
N ALA A 620 0.54 -12.57 -23.88
CA ALA A 620 -0.23 -12.16 -25.03
C ALA A 620 -0.65 -10.67 -25.04
N PHE A 621 -1.22 -10.16 -23.93
CA PHE A 621 -1.63 -8.76 -23.84
C PHE A 621 -0.43 -7.80 -23.83
N ASP A 622 0.66 -8.14 -23.14
CA ASP A 622 1.81 -7.25 -22.96
C ASP A 622 2.63 -7.10 -24.24
N ARG A 623 2.56 -8.06 -25.16
CA ARG A 623 3.42 -8.13 -26.34
C ARG A 623 2.79 -7.70 -27.67
N VAL A 624 1.52 -7.29 -27.67
CA VAL A 624 0.83 -6.89 -28.92
C VAL A 624 1.48 -5.63 -29.52
N ASP A 625 1.82 -5.69 -30.80
CA ASP A 625 2.43 -4.57 -31.50
C ASP A 625 1.42 -3.46 -31.85
N TRP A 626 1.77 -2.20 -31.59
CA TRP A 626 0.86 -1.07 -31.83
C TRP A 626 0.68 -0.71 -33.31
N ASP A 627 1.73 -0.86 -34.14
CA ASP A 627 1.58 -0.69 -35.59
C ASP A 627 0.64 -1.75 -36.14
N PHE A 628 0.77 -3.01 -35.67
CA PHE A 628 -0.15 -4.08 -36.05
C PHE A 628 -1.59 -3.79 -35.63
N ILE A 629 -1.84 -3.37 -34.38
CA ILE A 629 -3.20 -2.95 -33.94
C ILE A 629 -3.74 -1.88 -34.87
N SER A 630 -2.98 -0.80 -35.09
CA SER A 630 -3.42 0.34 -35.89
C SER A 630 -3.76 -0.09 -37.32
N LEU A 631 -2.89 -0.86 -37.97
CA LEU A 631 -3.08 -1.32 -39.34
C LEU A 631 -4.21 -2.35 -39.45
N SER A 632 -4.37 -3.26 -38.48
CA SER A 632 -5.51 -4.19 -38.45
C SER A 632 -6.85 -3.46 -38.37
N LEU A 633 -6.97 -2.44 -37.51
CA LEU A 633 -8.20 -1.65 -37.36
C LEU A 633 -8.58 -0.93 -38.65
N THR A 634 -7.61 -0.31 -39.33
CA THR A 634 -7.84 0.31 -40.64
C THR A 634 -8.16 -0.73 -41.71
N HIS A 635 -7.49 -1.89 -41.68
CA HIS A 635 -7.69 -2.95 -42.69
C HIS A 635 -9.09 -3.57 -42.63
N ILE A 636 -9.65 -3.74 -41.43
CA ILE A 636 -11.05 -4.20 -41.27
C ILE A 636 -12.08 -3.13 -41.64
N GLY A 637 -11.64 -1.92 -42.01
CA GLY A 637 -12.49 -0.84 -42.51
C GLY A 637 -13.10 0.04 -41.42
N LEU A 638 -12.53 0.10 -40.21
CA LEU A 638 -12.97 1.10 -39.23
C LEU A 638 -12.61 2.50 -39.71
N GLY A 639 -13.49 3.45 -39.44
CA GLY A 639 -13.31 4.82 -39.89
C GLY A 639 -12.18 5.57 -39.16
N PRO A 640 -11.74 6.71 -39.73
CA PRO A 640 -10.62 7.50 -39.22
C PRO A 640 -10.82 8.03 -37.79
N HIS A 641 -12.04 8.40 -37.38
CA HIS A 641 -12.28 8.95 -36.05
C HIS A 641 -12.08 7.89 -34.97
N LEU A 642 -12.69 6.71 -35.15
CA LEU A 642 -12.52 5.61 -34.20
C LEU A 642 -11.07 5.15 -34.14
N CYS A 643 -10.38 5.07 -35.28
CA CYS A 643 -8.95 4.76 -35.31
C CYS A 643 -8.11 5.80 -34.55
N THR A 644 -8.41 7.09 -34.71
CA THR A 644 -7.74 8.18 -34.00
C THR A 644 -7.99 8.12 -32.49
N TRP A 645 -9.22 7.90 -32.05
CA TRP A 645 -9.53 7.74 -30.62
C TRP A 645 -8.83 6.54 -29.98
N ILE A 646 -8.81 5.40 -30.67
CA ILE A 646 -8.08 4.23 -30.21
C ILE A 646 -6.58 4.56 -30.17
N GLY A 647 -6.02 5.17 -31.22
CA GLY A 647 -4.63 5.60 -31.28
C GLY A 647 -4.24 6.58 -30.16
N ALA A 648 -5.12 7.53 -29.81
CA ALA A 648 -4.89 8.49 -28.73
C ALA A 648 -4.78 7.82 -27.35
N LEU A 649 -5.40 6.64 -27.16
CA LEU A 649 -5.17 5.83 -25.98
C LEU A 649 -3.76 5.23 -25.97
N TYR A 650 -3.13 4.98 -27.12
CA TYR A 650 -1.84 4.29 -27.26
C TYR A 650 -0.80 5.20 -27.94
N GLY A 651 -0.16 6.07 -27.16
CA GLY A 651 0.96 6.91 -27.60
C GLY A 651 1.57 7.64 -26.39
N ASN A 652 2.91 7.76 -26.31
CA ASN A 652 3.60 8.46 -25.21
C ASN A 652 3.17 8.03 -23.78
N THR A 653 2.74 6.78 -23.62
CA THR A 653 2.22 6.28 -22.35
C THR A 653 3.37 5.88 -21.43
N THR A 654 3.28 6.23 -20.15
CA THR A 654 4.28 5.85 -19.14
C THR A 654 3.65 5.03 -18.04
N ALA A 655 4.44 4.18 -17.41
CA ALA A 655 4.01 3.41 -16.25
C ALA A 655 5.09 3.31 -15.19
N ARG A 656 4.65 3.01 -13.98
CA ARG A 656 5.51 2.67 -12.84
C ARG A 656 4.89 1.51 -12.08
N VAL A 657 5.73 0.62 -11.54
CA VAL A 657 5.26 -0.57 -10.83
C VAL A 657 5.28 -0.33 -9.33
N CYS A 658 4.22 -0.74 -8.63
CA CYS A 658 4.15 -0.77 -7.18
C CYS A 658 4.71 -2.09 -6.65
N VAL A 659 5.83 -2.01 -5.93
CA VAL A 659 6.47 -3.15 -5.24
C VAL A 659 6.43 -2.86 -3.74
N ASN A 660 5.74 -3.72 -2.98
CA ASN A 660 5.62 -3.61 -1.53
C ASN A 660 5.15 -2.22 -1.03
N GLY A 661 4.34 -1.52 -1.82
CA GLY A 661 3.81 -0.18 -1.49
C GLY A 661 4.71 0.99 -1.91
N VAL A 662 5.84 0.72 -2.57
CA VAL A 662 6.76 1.74 -3.13
C VAL A 662 6.71 1.66 -4.64
N PHE A 663 6.71 2.80 -5.32
CA PHE A 663 6.72 2.83 -6.79
C PHE A 663 8.15 2.85 -7.34
N THR A 664 8.37 2.14 -8.45
CA THR A 664 9.56 2.31 -9.28
C THR A 664 9.59 3.72 -9.88
N THR A 665 10.75 4.13 -10.38
CA THR A 665 10.83 5.24 -11.32
C THR A 665 10.01 4.91 -12.59
N PRO A 666 9.38 5.89 -13.27
CA PRO A 666 8.56 5.64 -14.46
C PRO A 666 9.38 5.18 -15.67
N PHE A 667 8.76 4.37 -16.54
CA PHE A 667 9.29 3.94 -17.84
C PHE A 667 8.22 4.06 -18.92
N ALA A 668 8.64 4.14 -20.19
CA ALA A 668 7.73 4.22 -21.33
C ALA A 668 7.15 2.84 -21.67
N ILE A 669 5.89 2.80 -22.10
CA ILE A 669 5.27 1.62 -22.71
C ILE A 669 5.19 1.90 -24.22
N ARG A 670 5.69 0.96 -25.03
CA ARG A 670 5.72 1.06 -26.51
C ARG A 670 5.00 -0.07 -27.22
N ASN A 671 4.64 -1.13 -26.49
CA ASN A 671 3.83 -2.23 -26.99
C ASN A 671 2.88 -2.74 -25.90
N GLY A 672 1.97 -3.60 -26.32
CA GLY A 672 0.99 -4.25 -25.48
C GLY A 672 -0.30 -3.46 -25.32
N THR A 673 -1.33 -4.17 -24.89
CA THR A 673 -2.61 -3.61 -24.49
C THR A 673 -2.72 -3.66 -22.96
N ARG A 674 -3.47 -2.72 -22.38
CA ARG A 674 -3.46 -2.51 -20.93
C ARG A 674 -4.33 -3.53 -20.21
N GLN A 675 -3.72 -4.39 -19.39
CA GLN A 675 -4.47 -5.33 -18.57
C GLN A 675 -5.35 -4.59 -17.55
N GLY A 676 -6.68 -4.71 -17.70
CA GLY A 676 -7.68 -3.98 -16.91
C GLY A 676 -8.40 -2.85 -17.66
N CYS A 677 -8.04 -2.58 -18.92
CA CYS A 677 -8.77 -1.70 -19.83
C CYS A 677 -9.94 -2.45 -20.49
N PRO A 678 -11.17 -1.88 -20.54
CA PRO A 678 -12.32 -2.51 -21.20
C PRO A 678 -12.13 -2.79 -22.69
N LEU A 679 -11.37 -1.95 -23.40
CA LEU A 679 -11.14 -2.05 -24.84
C LEU A 679 -10.10 -3.11 -25.21
N SER A 680 -9.13 -3.38 -24.33
CA SER A 680 -7.96 -4.23 -24.64
C SER A 680 -8.32 -5.66 -25.07
N PRO A 681 -9.29 -6.36 -24.46
CA PRO A 681 -9.71 -7.68 -24.95
C PRO A 681 -10.27 -7.67 -26.38
N LEU A 682 -11.02 -6.62 -26.75
CA LEU A 682 -11.60 -6.50 -28.08
C LEU A 682 -10.52 -6.26 -29.13
N LEU A 683 -9.53 -5.41 -28.82
CA LEU A 683 -8.39 -5.19 -29.72
C LEU A 683 -7.59 -6.47 -29.90
N PHE A 684 -7.32 -7.21 -28.82
CA PHE A 684 -6.61 -8.49 -28.90
C PHE A 684 -7.35 -9.47 -29.81
N VAL A 685 -8.67 -9.55 -29.71
CA VAL A 685 -9.50 -10.40 -30.57
C VAL A 685 -9.33 -10.04 -32.05
N VAL A 686 -9.45 -8.75 -32.39
CA VAL A 686 -9.29 -8.26 -33.77
C VAL A 686 -7.87 -8.52 -34.30
N THR A 687 -6.84 -8.32 -33.48
CA THR A 687 -5.45 -8.54 -33.90
C THR A 687 -5.08 -10.02 -34.03
N LEU A 688 -5.77 -10.91 -33.33
CA LEU A 688 -5.49 -12.35 -33.41
C LEU A 688 -6.10 -12.98 -34.65
N GLU A 689 -7.22 -12.45 -35.14
CA GLU A 689 -7.99 -13.05 -36.24
C GLU A 689 -7.19 -13.25 -37.54
N PRO A 690 -6.32 -12.32 -38.02
CA PRO A 690 -5.48 -12.57 -39.20
C PRO A 690 -4.53 -13.76 -39.05
N PHE A 691 -4.09 -14.08 -37.83
CA PHE A 691 -3.28 -15.28 -37.56
C PHE A 691 -4.14 -16.55 -37.62
N LEU A 692 -5.34 -16.51 -37.06
CA LEU A 692 -6.27 -17.64 -37.15
C LEU A 692 -6.71 -17.90 -38.59
N GLU A 693 -6.90 -16.85 -39.39
CA GLU A 693 -7.22 -16.96 -40.81
C GLU A 693 -6.06 -17.58 -41.60
N ALA A 694 -4.82 -17.22 -41.27
CA ALA A 694 -3.64 -17.85 -41.88
C ALA A 694 -3.56 -19.35 -41.58
N ILE A 695 -4.04 -19.81 -40.42
CA ILE A 695 -4.14 -21.25 -40.11
C ILE A 695 -5.26 -21.89 -40.93
N ARG A 696 -6.46 -21.29 -40.95
CA ARG A 696 -7.64 -21.84 -41.64
C ARG A 696 -7.46 -21.94 -43.16
N SER A 697 -6.78 -20.97 -43.75
CA SER A 697 -6.54 -20.90 -45.20
C SER A 697 -5.31 -21.67 -45.65
N ASN A 698 -4.55 -22.28 -44.73
CA ASN A 698 -3.33 -23.00 -45.08
C ASN A 698 -3.69 -24.36 -45.70
N PRO A 699 -3.31 -24.64 -46.97
CA PRO A 699 -3.64 -25.89 -47.64
C PRO A 699 -2.97 -27.12 -47.02
N ASP A 700 -1.86 -26.92 -46.29
CA ASP A 700 -1.13 -28.00 -45.61
C ASP A 700 -1.77 -28.38 -44.26
N ILE A 701 -2.77 -27.61 -43.81
CA ILE A 701 -3.51 -27.84 -42.58
C ILE A 701 -4.94 -28.27 -42.94
N SER A 702 -5.21 -29.57 -42.80
CA SER A 702 -6.55 -30.13 -43.01
C SER A 702 -7.08 -30.73 -41.69
N GLY A 703 -8.30 -30.37 -41.29
CA GLY A 703 -8.93 -30.91 -40.07
C GLY A 703 -10.16 -30.16 -39.62
#